data_AF-A0A8S1UM48-F1
#
_entry.id   AF-A0A8S1UM48-F1
#
_cell.length_a   1.000
_cell.length_b   1.000
_cell.length_c   1.000
_cell.angle_alpha   90.00
_cell.angle_beta   90.00
_cell.angle_gamma   90.00
#
_symmetry.space_group_name_H-M   'P 1'
#
loop_
_entity.id
_entity.type
_entity.pdbx_description
1 polymer ?
#
loop_
_entity_poly.entity_id
_entity_poly.type
_entity_poly.pdbx_seq_one_letter_code
_entity_poly.pdbx_strand_id
1 'polypeptide(L)'
;MGGCGSREKELREKVGFSQSDYDYALKKFSKMTKQKPGKADEYFSFEGFKQYFTENPVLAQKLYIFMRNYGGQNYVDSLTFLTVVDLFTRVSMKLQNQLKNLDIYTLFTLVSLSSPDIMQKDAFNLNNVYKISVSYSNAVKLFKELINMQSDKGDILCHDDDQAPILIINNIFENHSLLNYKAFNDKIKSETPLICKIVKNYIAGKFVNKTLRNTLPKLDPSELMNKQLIALLNLSVPWFQKCIAINQIYKYEVDTGQQYNFNILGNSLLQAKGPNMILFRHSQKDKDGEKLEKYVFGYFSPSQWRVSPDISGNKGSFIFSIHPKFKIFSTNGQQQSKFALLVPIITKRQSQTLNSPLKQGPKQPGLGIGGSGYDHHRIWIDGKQLQASRLVEEDKTFQSEKELREKVGFSQSDYDYALKKFSKMTKQKPGKADEYFSFEGFKQYFTENPVLAQKLYIFMRNYGGQNYVDSLTFLTVVDLFTRVSMKLQNQLKNLDIYTLFTLVSLSSPDIMQKDAFNLNNVYKISVSYSNAVKLFKELINMQSDKGDILCHDDDQAPILIINNIFENHSLLNYKAFNDKIKSETPLICKIVKNYIAGKFVNKTLRNTLPKLDPSELMNKQLIALLNLSVPWFQKCIAINQIYKYEVDTGQQYNFNILGNSLLQAKGPNMILFRHSQKDKDGEKLEKYVFGYFSPSQWRVSPDISGNKGSFIFSIHPKFKIFSTNGQQQSKFALLVPIITKRQSQTLNSPLKQGPKQPGLGIGGSGYDHHRIWIDGKQLQASRLVEEDKTFQSGSILPEDIHLLNIDLIEIWDLQLSTVGQGTSYFKSTSPQVHFGDAEKRINQNQLRDLIITLNQQQGRNDYRRDTREFQTTNPLLPINEEEEEKQQAK
;
A
#
# COMPACT_ATOMS: atom_id res chain seq x y z
N MET A 1 -57.52 38.56 -25.79
CA MET A 1 -56.14 38.17 -26.18
C MET A 1 -55.18 38.37 -24.99
N GLY A 2 -55.06 37.40 -24.07
CA GLY A 2 -54.26 37.61 -22.85
C GLY A 2 -53.90 36.37 -22.03
N GLY A 3 -53.73 35.19 -22.64
CA GLY A 3 -53.49 33.93 -21.91
C GLY A 3 -52.25 33.12 -22.30
N CYS A 4 -51.52 33.46 -23.37
CA CYS A 4 -50.45 32.60 -23.89
C CYS A 4 -49.09 32.80 -23.18
N GLY A 5 -48.79 34.02 -22.69
CA GLY A 5 -47.45 34.37 -22.18
C GLY A 5 -47.11 33.86 -20.78
N SER A 6 -48.09 33.56 -19.91
CA SER A 6 -47.81 33.08 -18.54
C SER A 6 -47.41 31.62 -18.50
N ARG A 7 -48.12 30.75 -19.24
CA ARG A 7 -47.83 29.30 -19.34
C ARG A 7 -46.50 29.05 -20.06
N GLU A 8 -46.20 29.84 -21.09
CA GLU A 8 -44.91 29.75 -21.81
C GLU A 8 -43.73 30.18 -20.94
N LYS A 9 -43.89 31.23 -20.13
CA LYS A 9 -42.89 31.67 -19.15
C LYS A 9 -42.69 30.64 -18.02
N GLU A 10 -43.77 30.04 -17.51
CA GLU A 10 -43.72 29.01 -16.46
C GLU A 10 -43.08 27.70 -16.95
N LEU A 11 -43.36 27.28 -18.19
CA LEU A 11 -42.71 26.13 -18.82
C LEU A 11 -41.20 26.39 -19.03
N ARG A 12 -40.85 27.59 -19.48
CA ARG A 12 -39.46 28.04 -19.71
C ARG A 12 -38.64 28.20 -18.43
N GLU A 13 -39.27 28.47 -17.29
CA GLU A 13 -38.57 28.48 -16.00
C GLU A 13 -38.26 27.05 -15.51
N LYS A 14 -39.06 26.04 -15.93
CA LYS A 14 -38.93 24.63 -15.52
C LYS A 14 -37.95 23.82 -16.37
N VAL A 15 -37.74 24.18 -17.64
CA VAL A 15 -36.74 23.56 -18.53
C VAL A 15 -35.75 24.62 -18.98
N GLY A 16 -34.43 24.38 -18.89
CA GLY A 16 -33.44 25.40 -19.28
C GLY A 16 -32.78 25.12 -20.62
N PHE A 17 -33.60 24.91 -21.64
CA PHE A 17 -33.16 25.06 -23.02
C PHE A 17 -32.79 26.53 -23.32
N SER A 18 -31.90 26.74 -24.28
CA SER A 18 -31.77 28.06 -24.91
C SER A 18 -33.08 28.42 -25.64
N GLN A 19 -33.30 29.70 -25.96
CA GLN A 19 -34.52 30.10 -26.66
C GLN A 19 -34.70 29.34 -27.99
N SER A 20 -33.63 29.25 -28.78
CA SER A 20 -33.65 28.53 -30.06
C SER A 20 -33.93 27.04 -29.90
N ASP A 21 -33.39 26.42 -28.86
CA ASP A 21 -33.57 25.00 -28.55
C ASP A 21 -35.01 24.71 -28.10
N TYR A 22 -35.56 25.59 -27.26
CA TYR A 22 -36.93 25.52 -26.77
C TYR A 22 -37.94 25.64 -27.93
N ASP A 23 -37.75 26.65 -28.79
CA ASP A 23 -38.62 26.89 -29.94
C ASP A 23 -38.56 25.72 -30.95
N TYR A 24 -37.37 25.15 -31.14
CA TYR A 24 -37.19 23.98 -31.99
C TYR A 24 -37.90 22.75 -31.42
N ALA A 25 -37.76 22.47 -30.13
CA ALA A 25 -38.41 21.36 -29.46
C ALA A 25 -39.94 21.49 -29.47
N LEU A 26 -40.48 22.67 -29.20
CA LEU A 26 -41.92 22.94 -29.31
C LEU A 26 -42.42 22.78 -30.73
N LYS A 27 -41.70 23.27 -31.74
CA LYS A 27 -42.06 23.06 -33.15
C LYS A 27 -42.13 21.58 -33.51
N LYS A 28 -41.26 20.74 -32.93
CA LYS A 28 -41.32 19.28 -33.09
C LYS A 28 -42.53 18.68 -32.39
N PHE A 29 -42.80 19.11 -31.16
CA PHE A 29 -44.01 18.74 -30.41
C PHE A 29 -45.27 19.04 -31.22
N SER A 30 -45.45 20.27 -31.69
CA SER A 30 -46.61 20.67 -32.50
C SER A 30 -46.73 19.91 -33.83
N LYS A 31 -45.63 19.40 -34.39
CA LYS A 31 -45.70 18.51 -35.57
C LYS A 31 -46.22 17.12 -35.20
N MET A 32 -45.89 16.61 -34.02
CA MET A 32 -46.35 15.31 -33.53
C MET A 32 -47.83 15.36 -33.12
N THR A 33 -48.34 16.50 -32.63
CA THR A 33 -49.75 16.67 -32.26
C THR A 33 -50.69 16.74 -33.46
N LYS A 34 -50.25 17.34 -34.59
CA LYS A 34 -51.05 17.53 -35.82
C LYS A 34 -51.43 16.24 -36.57
N GLN A 35 -50.98 15.09 -36.11
CA GLN A 35 -51.25 13.80 -36.74
C GLN A 35 -52.44 13.04 -36.12
N LYS A 36 -53.23 13.71 -35.27
CA LYS A 36 -54.45 13.16 -34.67
C LYS A 36 -55.68 14.00 -35.10
N PRO A 37 -56.76 13.39 -35.62
CA PRO A 37 -58.01 14.12 -35.85
C PRO A 37 -58.67 14.50 -34.51
N GLY A 38 -59.08 15.75 -34.34
CA GLY A 38 -60.11 16.15 -33.34
C GLY A 38 -59.65 16.80 -32.04
N LYS A 39 -58.36 16.87 -31.70
CA LYS A 39 -57.82 17.71 -30.58
C LYS A 39 -56.40 18.18 -30.91
N ALA A 40 -56.29 19.20 -31.74
CA ALA A 40 -55.00 19.76 -32.09
C ALA A 40 -54.40 20.53 -30.89
N ASP A 41 -53.10 20.36 -30.67
CA ASP A 41 -52.22 21.21 -29.85
C ASP A 41 -51.99 20.89 -28.36
N GLU A 42 -52.66 19.89 -27.75
CA GLU A 42 -52.41 19.58 -26.31
C GLU A 42 -51.46 18.39 -26.05
N TYR A 43 -51.46 17.35 -26.89
CA TYR A 43 -50.67 16.13 -26.67
C TYR A 43 -50.43 15.36 -27.98
N PHE A 44 -49.39 14.49 -28.03
CA PHE A 44 -49.10 13.66 -29.20
C PHE A 44 -49.37 12.16 -29.01
N SER A 45 -49.68 11.47 -30.12
CA SER A 45 -49.85 10.01 -30.17
C SER A 45 -48.53 9.27 -30.35
N PHE A 46 -48.49 7.97 -30.01
CA PHE A 46 -47.35 7.13 -30.31
C PHE A 46 -47.00 7.14 -31.80
N GLU A 47 -47.99 7.09 -32.70
CA GLU A 47 -47.73 7.12 -34.15
C GLU A 47 -47.02 8.40 -34.61
N GLY A 48 -47.40 9.56 -34.06
CA GLY A 48 -46.69 10.82 -34.33
C GLY A 48 -45.27 10.83 -33.80
N PHE A 49 -45.02 10.19 -32.65
CA PHE A 49 -43.69 10.06 -32.05
C PHE A 49 -42.79 9.08 -32.81
N LYS A 50 -43.34 7.92 -33.19
CA LYS A 50 -42.65 6.81 -33.87
C LYS A 50 -42.00 7.23 -35.18
N GLN A 51 -42.58 8.18 -35.91
CA GLN A 51 -42.02 8.73 -37.15
C GLN A 51 -40.65 9.41 -36.98
N TYR A 52 -40.28 9.81 -35.75
CA TYR A 52 -38.97 10.36 -35.45
C TYR A 52 -37.93 9.28 -35.16
N PHE A 53 -38.31 8.02 -35.01
CA PHE A 53 -37.45 6.89 -34.64
C PHE A 53 -37.66 5.71 -35.59
N THR A 54 -37.76 5.98 -36.89
CA THR A 54 -37.96 4.97 -37.94
C THR A 54 -36.92 3.84 -37.89
N GLU A 55 -35.71 4.18 -37.49
CA GLU A 55 -34.59 3.27 -37.33
C GLU A 55 -34.55 2.54 -35.97
N ASN A 56 -35.35 2.99 -35.02
CA ASN A 56 -35.37 2.43 -33.67
C ASN A 56 -36.80 2.44 -33.06
N PRO A 57 -37.75 1.73 -33.71
CA PRO A 57 -39.16 1.79 -33.32
C PRO A 57 -39.42 1.21 -31.93
N VAL A 58 -38.64 0.21 -31.50
CA VAL A 58 -38.74 -0.40 -30.17
C VAL A 58 -38.37 0.61 -29.09
N LEU A 59 -37.26 1.33 -29.26
CA LEU A 59 -36.88 2.39 -28.33
C LEU A 59 -37.93 3.50 -28.30
N ALA A 60 -38.49 3.87 -29.46
CA ALA A 60 -39.56 4.86 -29.53
C ALA A 60 -40.75 4.48 -28.65
N GLN A 61 -41.16 3.22 -28.69
CA GLN A 61 -42.25 2.70 -27.87
C GLN A 61 -41.92 2.79 -26.38
N LYS A 62 -40.72 2.37 -25.99
CA LYS A 62 -40.27 2.42 -24.58
C LYS A 62 -40.15 3.86 -24.06
N LEU A 63 -39.61 4.78 -24.86
CA LEU A 63 -39.55 6.20 -24.51
C LEU A 63 -40.95 6.80 -24.38
N TYR A 64 -41.87 6.46 -25.28
CA TYR A 64 -43.26 6.95 -25.22
C TYR A 64 -43.98 6.47 -23.96
N ILE A 65 -43.86 5.17 -23.63
CA ILE A 65 -44.42 4.58 -22.41
C ILE A 65 -43.83 5.25 -21.17
N PHE A 66 -42.50 5.45 -21.15
CA PHE A 66 -41.83 6.16 -20.08
C PHE A 66 -42.35 7.59 -19.92
N MET A 67 -42.44 8.37 -21.01
CA MET A 67 -42.98 9.73 -20.97
C MET A 67 -44.42 9.75 -20.43
N ARG A 68 -45.28 8.85 -20.91
CA ARG A 68 -46.67 8.75 -20.47
C ARG A 68 -46.78 8.45 -18.98
N ASN A 69 -46.08 7.41 -18.51
CA ASN A 69 -46.14 7.00 -17.12
C ASN A 69 -45.50 8.05 -16.18
N TYR A 70 -44.41 8.69 -16.62
CA TYR A 70 -43.75 9.75 -15.88
C TYR A 70 -44.62 11.02 -15.76
N GLY A 71 -45.42 11.35 -16.79
CA GLY A 71 -46.40 12.44 -16.73
C GLY A 71 -47.61 12.14 -15.85
N GLY A 72 -47.84 10.88 -15.46
CA GLY A 72 -49.00 10.45 -14.68
C GLY A 72 -50.33 10.54 -15.44
N GLN A 73 -50.28 10.67 -16.77
CA GLN A 73 -51.45 10.87 -17.64
C GLN A 73 -51.46 9.82 -18.75
N ASN A 74 -52.61 9.58 -19.39
CA ASN A 74 -52.71 8.66 -20.53
C ASN A 74 -52.12 9.22 -21.84
N TYR A 75 -51.56 10.43 -21.80
CA TYR A 75 -50.99 11.15 -22.94
C TYR A 75 -49.69 11.86 -22.54
N VAL A 76 -48.93 12.34 -23.53
CA VAL A 76 -47.70 13.12 -23.31
C VAL A 76 -47.96 14.57 -23.69
N ASP A 77 -47.97 15.45 -22.69
CA ASP A 77 -48.08 16.90 -22.88
C ASP A 77 -46.72 17.56 -23.17
N SER A 78 -46.75 18.86 -23.48
CA SER A 78 -45.54 19.61 -23.85
C SER A 78 -44.53 19.71 -22.69
N LEU A 79 -45.00 19.85 -21.46
CA LEU A 79 -44.13 19.92 -20.27
C LEU A 79 -43.39 18.61 -20.04
N THR A 80 -44.12 17.48 -20.07
CA THR A 80 -43.56 16.15 -19.88
C THR A 80 -42.56 15.82 -20.98
N PHE A 81 -42.91 16.14 -22.23
CA PHE A 81 -42.01 15.98 -23.37
C PHE A 81 -40.72 16.80 -23.20
N LEU A 82 -40.83 18.11 -22.97
CA LEU A 82 -39.68 18.99 -22.80
C LEU A 82 -38.82 18.58 -21.61
N THR A 83 -39.45 18.13 -20.51
CA THR A 83 -38.76 17.61 -19.32
C THR A 83 -37.93 16.37 -19.64
N VAL A 84 -38.52 15.37 -20.32
CA VAL A 84 -37.80 14.14 -20.67
C VAL A 84 -36.69 14.42 -21.68
N VAL A 85 -36.92 15.31 -22.66
CA VAL A 85 -35.85 15.76 -23.57
C VAL A 85 -34.72 16.45 -22.79
N ASP A 86 -35.02 17.34 -21.83
CA ASP A 86 -33.97 17.97 -21.00
C ASP A 86 -33.21 16.93 -20.15
N LEU A 87 -33.88 15.90 -19.62
CA LEU A 87 -33.20 14.82 -18.87
C LEU A 87 -32.15 14.08 -19.74
N PHE A 88 -32.46 13.78 -21.00
CA PHE A 88 -31.55 13.09 -21.92
C PHE A 88 -30.48 14.00 -22.55
N THR A 89 -30.72 15.31 -22.63
CA THR A 89 -29.79 16.27 -23.25
C THR A 89 -28.95 17.05 -22.24
N ARG A 90 -29.42 17.15 -20.99
CA ARG A 90 -28.83 17.83 -19.81
C ARG A 90 -28.47 19.29 -20.08
N VAL A 91 -29.41 20.10 -20.56
CA VAL A 91 -29.12 21.48 -20.97
C VAL A 91 -29.21 22.47 -19.78
N SER A 92 -30.05 22.21 -18.77
CA SER A 92 -30.34 23.26 -17.78
C SER A 92 -29.75 23.14 -16.38
N MET A 93 -29.56 21.92 -15.87
CA MET A 93 -29.41 21.70 -14.43
C MET A 93 -30.44 22.44 -13.52
N LYS A 94 -31.58 22.91 -14.02
CA LYS A 94 -32.59 23.65 -13.22
C LYS A 94 -33.71 22.79 -12.66
N LEU A 95 -33.89 21.56 -13.16
CA LEU A 95 -34.90 20.65 -12.60
C LEU A 95 -34.58 20.25 -11.15
N GLN A 96 -35.60 20.33 -10.28
CA GLN A 96 -35.65 19.69 -8.96
C GLN A 96 -36.32 18.31 -9.09
N ASN A 97 -35.61 17.34 -9.66
CA ASN A 97 -36.09 15.97 -9.83
C ASN A 97 -35.00 14.98 -9.43
N GLN A 98 -35.36 13.92 -8.70
CA GLN A 98 -34.45 12.84 -8.29
C GLN A 98 -33.81 12.11 -9.49
N LEU A 99 -34.49 12.01 -10.64
CA LEU A 99 -33.93 11.40 -11.86
C LEU A 99 -32.76 12.21 -12.47
N LYS A 100 -32.64 13.50 -12.15
CA LYS A 100 -31.52 14.34 -12.63
C LYS A 100 -30.16 13.85 -12.12
N ASN A 101 -30.14 13.15 -10.99
CA ASN A 101 -28.93 12.59 -10.40
C ASN A 101 -28.41 11.37 -11.19
N LEU A 102 -29.25 10.75 -12.05
CA LEU A 102 -28.83 9.66 -12.92
C LEU A 102 -28.08 10.18 -14.13
N ASP A 103 -26.94 9.57 -14.45
CA ASP A 103 -26.28 9.82 -15.74
C ASP A 103 -27.14 9.41 -16.95
N ILE A 104 -26.86 10.01 -18.11
CA ILE A 104 -27.65 9.82 -19.34
C ILE A 104 -27.74 8.33 -19.70
N TYR A 105 -26.64 7.59 -19.52
CA TYR A 105 -26.59 6.16 -19.77
C TYR A 105 -27.49 5.38 -18.81
N THR A 106 -27.49 5.74 -17.53
CA THR A 106 -28.30 5.07 -16.51
C THR A 106 -29.77 5.26 -16.79
N LEU A 107 -30.19 6.50 -17.05
CA LEU A 107 -31.56 6.81 -17.45
C LEU A 107 -31.95 6.05 -18.71
N PHE A 108 -31.11 6.09 -19.75
CA PHE A 108 -31.34 5.34 -20.98
C PHE A 108 -31.53 3.85 -20.73
N THR A 109 -30.62 3.24 -19.98
CA THR A 109 -30.64 1.80 -19.70
C THR A 109 -31.91 1.41 -18.98
N LEU A 110 -32.33 2.18 -17.99
CA LEU A 110 -33.56 1.90 -17.24
C LEU A 110 -34.81 2.02 -18.12
N VAL A 111 -34.85 2.99 -19.04
CA VAL A 111 -35.95 3.13 -20.02
C VAL A 111 -35.94 1.96 -21.00
N SER A 112 -34.77 1.61 -21.54
CA SER A 112 -34.60 0.47 -22.45
C SER A 112 -34.92 -0.88 -21.80
N LEU A 113 -34.63 -1.05 -20.52
CA LEU A 113 -35.04 -2.22 -19.74
C LEU A 113 -36.52 -2.19 -19.35
N SER A 114 -37.20 -1.05 -19.59
CA SER A 114 -38.57 -0.79 -19.14
C SER A 114 -38.75 -1.03 -17.64
N SER A 115 -37.74 -0.62 -16.84
CA SER A 115 -37.72 -0.88 -15.40
C SER A 115 -38.87 -0.17 -14.68
N PRO A 116 -39.68 -0.89 -13.86
CA PRO A 116 -40.79 -0.28 -13.14
C PRO A 116 -40.32 0.82 -12.17
N ASP A 117 -39.10 0.74 -11.63
CA ASP A 117 -38.54 1.69 -10.66
C ASP A 117 -38.46 3.14 -11.15
N ILE A 118 -38.43 3.37 -12.47
CA ILE A 118 -38.38 4.72 -13.05
C ILE A 118 -39.68 5.12 -13.75
N MET A 119 -40.66 4.22 -13.88
CA MET A 119 -41.85 4.49 -14.69
C MET A 119 -42.78 5.52 -14.04
N GLN A 120 -42.70 5.73 -12.73
CA GLN A 120 -43.55 6.69 -12.01
C GLN A 120 -42.70 7.80 -11.39
N LYS A 121 -43.19 9.04 -11.51
CA LYS A 121 -42.49 10.27 -11.11
C LYS A 121 -42.05 10.30 -9.64
N ASP A 122 -42.89 9.80 -8.73
CA ASP A 122 -42.70 9.93 -7.28
C ASP A 122 -42.21 8.64 -6.60
N ALA A 123 -42.05 7.54 -7.35
CA ALA A 123 -41.66 6.23 -6.82
C ALA A 123 -40.15 5.92 -6.95
N PHE A 124 -39.40 6.80 -7.59
CA PHE A 124 -37.99 6.54 -7.89
C PHE A 124 -37.13 6.52 -6.61
N ASN A 125 -36.35 5.45 -6.43
CA ASN A 125 -35.36 5.35 -5.38
C ASN A 125 -34.04 4.82 -5.96
N LEU A 126 -32.98 5.63 -5.85
CA LEU A 126 -31.65 5.28 -6.38
C LEU A 126 -31.11 3.97 -5.79
N ASN A 127 -31.46 3.64 -4.55
CA ASN A 127 -31.03 2.39 -3.90
C ASN A 127 -31.70 1.15 -4.50
N ASN A 128 -32.85 1.29 -5.17
CA ASN A 128 -33.53 0.18 -5.85
C ASN A 128 -32.91 -0.09 -7.22
N VAL A 129 -32.37 0.93 -7.89
CA VAL A 129 -31.67 0.78 -9.19
C VAL A 129 -30.55 -0.25 -9.10
N TYR A 130 -29.76 -0.24 -8.02
CA TYR A 130 -28.67 -1.20 -7.84
C TYR A 130 -29.12 -2.64 -7.56
N LYS A 131 -30.40 -2.85 -7.21
CA LYS A 131 -31.00 -4.18 -7.01
C LYS A 131 -31.54 -4.79 -8.29
N ILE A 132 -31.68 -4.00 -9.36
CA ILE A 132 -32.13 -4.49 -10.66
C ILE A 132 -31.14 -5.54 -11.17
N SER A 133 -31.65 -6.67 -11.61
CA SER A 133 -30.87 -7.71 -12.27
C SER A 133 -31.08 -7.64 -13.78
N VAL A 134 -29.99 -7.56 -14.53
CA VAL A 134 -29.97 -7.50 -15.99
C VAL A 134 -29.62 -8.88 -16.53
N SER A 135 -30.54 -9.46 -17.30
CA SER A 135 -30.31 -10.73 -18.00
C SER A 135 -29.53 -10.52 -19.29
N TYR A 136 -28.85 -11.57 -19.74
CA TYR A 136 -28.14 -11.59 -21.02
C TYR A 136 -29.04 -11.13 -22.18
N SER A 137 -30.27 -11.66 -22.27
CA SER A 137 -31.24 -11.29 -23.32
C SER A 137 -31.63 -9.81 -23.27
N ASN A 138 -31.84 -9.25 -22.07
CA ASN A 138 -32.18 -7.84 -21.91
C ASN A 138 -31.00 -6.93 -22.30
N ALA A 139 -29.77 -7.35 -21.98
CA ALA A 139 -28.57 -6.64 -22.40
C ALA A 139 -28.38 -6.65 -23.92
N VAL A 140 -28.66 -7.77 -24.59
CA VAL A 140 -28.64 -7.86 -26.06
C VAL A 140 -29.62 -6.86 -26.68
N LYS A 141 -30.86 -6.79 -26.16
CA LYS A 141 -31.88 -5.84 -26.63
C LYS A 141 -31.44 -4.38 -26.45
N LEU A 142 -30.86 -4.05 -25.30
CA LEU A 142 -30.30 -2.72 -25.02
C LEU A 142 -29.24 -2.33 -26.08
N PHE A 143 -28.32 -3.23 -26.41
CA PHE A 143 -27.25 -2.93 -27.36
C PHE A 143 -27.75 -2.84 -28.81
N LYS A 144 -28.80 -3.59 -29.19
CA LYS A 144 -29.48 -3.38 -30.47
C LYS A 144 -30.00 -1.96 -30.58
N GLU A 145 -30.68 -1.47 -29.53
CA GLU A 145 -31.18 -0.10 -29.50
C GLU A 145 -30.04 0.91 -29.61
N LEU A 146 -28.91 0.71 -28.92
CA LEU A 146 -27.73 1.58 -29.00
C LEU A 146 -27.05 1.59 -30.37
N ILE A 147 -26.94 0.45 -31.04
CA ILE A 147 -26.37 0.36 -32.40
C ILE A 147 -27.29 1.09 -33.39
N ASN A 148 -28.61 0.87 -33.30
CA ASN A 148 -29.59 1.53 -34.16
C ASN A 148 -29.65 3.06 -33.96
N MET A 149 -29.21 3.61 -32.82
CA MET A 149 -29.09 5.07 -32.65
C MET A 149 -28.06 5.74 -33.57
N GLN A 150 -27.22 4.96 -34.24
CA GLN A 150 -26.14 5.45 -35.10
C GLN A 150 -26.47 5.28 -36.59
N SER A 151 -27.64 4.74 -36.92
CA SER A 151 -28.04 4.51 -38.30
C SER A 151 -28.56 5.78 -38.97
N ASP A 152 -28.57 5.75 -40.30
CA ASP A 152 -29.26 6.75 -41.09
C ASP A 152 -30.78 6.61 -40.92
N LYS A 153 -31.51 7.72 -41.09
CA LYS A 153 -32.96 7.73 -40.93
C LYS A 153 -33.61 6.70 -41.87
N GLY A 154 -34.36 5.76 -41.29
CA GLY A 154 -35.07 4.71 -42.02
C GLY A 154 -34.25 3.44 -42.25
N ASP A 155 -32.96 3.42 -41.88
CA ASP A 155 -32.09 2.25 -41.93
C ASP A 155 -32.04 1.60 -40.54
N ILE A 156 -32.32 0.30 -40.43
CA ILE A 156 -32.21 -0.46 -39.18
C ILE A 156 -30.92 -1.28 -39.27
N LEU A 157 -29.97 -1.01 -38.37
CA LEU A 157 -28.67 -1.69 -38.40
C LEU A 157 -28.71 -3.07 -37.76
N CYS A 158 -29.52 -3.25 -36.72
CA CYS A 158 -29.65 -4.50 -35.97
C CYS A 158 -31.11 -4.98 -35.88
N HIS A 159 -31.33 -6.20 -36.37
CA HIS A 159 -32.48 -7.08 -36.29
C HIS A 159 -32.28 -8.18 -35.23
N ASP A 160 -33.20 -9.15 -35.17
CA ASP A 160 -33.28 -10.06 -34.03
C ASP A 160 -32.13 -11.09 -33.93
N ASP A 161 -31.55 -11.50 -35.06
CA ASP A 161 -30.52 -12.54 -35.12
C ASP A 161 -29.08 -12.01 -35.25
N ASP A 162 -28.90 -10.70 -35.08
CA ASP A 162 -27.62 -10.05 -35.37
C ASP A 162 -26.53 -10.31 -34.34
N GLN A 163 -25.33 -10.58 -34.84
CA GLN A 163 -24.18 -11.02 -34.06
C GLN A 163 -23.52 -9.88 -33.26
N ALA A 164 -23.53 -8.64 -33.76
CA ALA A 164 -22.77 -7.55 -33.14
C ALA A 164 -23.15 -7.29 -31.65
N PRO A 165 -24.44 -7.15 -31.27
CA PRO A 165 -24.83 -7.09 -29.86
C PRO A 165 -24.32 -8.30 -29.05
N ILE A 166 -24.41 -9.50 -29.60
CA ILE A 166 -23.99 -10.74 -28.94
C ILE A 166 -22.49 -10.71 -28.63
N LEU A 167 -21.66 -10.24 -29.57
CA LEU A 167 -20.20 -10.20 -29.41
C LEU A 167 -19.77 -9.35 -28.20
N ILE A 168 -20.39 -8.19 -27.98
CA ILE A 168 -20.06 -7.34 -26.84
C ILE A 168 -20.69 -7.84 -25.53
N ILE A 169 -21.91 -8.40 -25.59
CA ILE A 169 -22.55 -8.99 -24.41
C ILE A 169 -21.79 -10.23 -23.93
N ASN A 170 -21.25 -11.06 -24.84
CA ASN A 170 -20.39 -12.20 -24.48
C ASN A 170 -19.13 -11.78 -23.71
N ASN A 171 -18.62 -10.57 -23.95
CA ASN A 171 -17.52 -10.00 -23.19
C ASN A 171 -17.98 -9.47 -21.82
N ILE A 172 -19.18 -8.86 -21.73
CA ILE A 172 -19.71 -8.31 -20.47
C ILE A 172 -20.13 -9.42 -19.50
N PHE A 173 -20.89 -10.41 -19.98
CA PHE A 173 -21.46 -11.48 -19.17
C PHE A 173 -20.49 -12.65 -18.97
N GLU A 174 -19.54 -12.85 -19.88
CA GLU A 174 -18.60 -13.98 -19.87
C GLU A 174 -19.34 -15.32 -19.78
N ASN A 175 -19.45 -15.90 -18.58
CA ASN A 175 -20.14 -17.17 -18.30
C ASN A 175 -21.40 -16.99 -17.44
N HIS A 176 -21.78 -15.75 -17.11
CA HIS A 176 -22.97 -15.44 -16.31
C HIS A 176 -24.22 -15.29 -17.21
N SER A 177 -25.39 -15.69 -16.72
CA SER A 177 -26.67 -15.45 -17.38
C SER A 177 -27.38 -14.17 -16.89
N LEU A 178 -26.99 -13.69 -15.71
CA LEU A 178 -27.59 -12.58 -14.98
C LEU A 178 -26.51 -11.77 -14.26
N LEU A 179 -26.60 -10.44 -14.30
CA LEU A 179 -25.73 -9.53 -13.55
C LEU A 179 -26.58 -8.52 -12.78
N ASN A 180 -26.15 -8.12 -11.58
CA ASN A 180 -26.76 -6.94 -10.94
C ASN A 180 -26.41 -5.67 -11.73
N TYR A 181 -27.26 -4.64 -11.63
CA TYR A 181 -27.14 -3.43 -12.43
C TYR A 181 -25.81 -2.72 -12.23
N LYS A 182 -25.28 -2.70 -11.00
CA LYS A 182 -23.98 -2.07 -10.70
C LYS A 182 -22.85 -2.75 -11.49
N ALA A 183 -22.73 -4.06 -11.40
CA ALA A 183 -21.72 -4.83 -12.10
C ALA A 183 -21.86 -4.71 -13.63
N PHE A 184 -23.10 -4.74 -14.12
CA PHE A 184 -23.41 -4.53 -15.54
C PHE A 184 -22.97 -3.14 -16.03
N ASN A 185 -23.34 -2.08 -15.30
CA ASN A 185 -23.02 -0.70 -15.61
C ASN A 185 -21.50 -0.44 -15.58
N ASP A 186 -20.80 -0.98 -14.59
CA ASP A 186 -19.35 -0.78 -14.44
C ASP A 186 -18.58 -1.41 -15.61
N LYS A 187 -18.96 -2.63 -16.03
CA LYS A 187 -18.36 -3.29 -17.21
C LYS A 187 -18.69 -2.57 -18.52
N ILE A 188 -19.91 -2.05 -18.68
CA ILE A 188 -20.28 -1.34 -19.91
C ILE A 188 -19.54 -0.02 -20.05
N LYS A 189 -19.41 0.74 -18.97
CA LYS A 189 -18.70 2.02 -19.01
C LYS A 189 -17.24 1.88 -19.42
N SER A 190 -16.58 0.76 -19.08
CA SER A 190 -15.22 0.48 -19.54
C SER A 190 -15.16 0.08 -21.01
N GLU A 191 -16.10 -0.75 -21.48
CA GLU A 191 -16.09 -1.26 -22.86
C GLU A 191 -16.62 -0.23 -23.88
N THR A 192 -17.50 0.68 -23.44
CA THR A 192 -18.21 1.61 -24.33
C THR A 192 -18.28 3.04 -23.76
N PRO A 193 -17.12 3.70 -23.62
CA PRO A 193 -17.01 5.01 -22.97
C PRO A 193 -17.83 6.13 -23.65
N LEU A 194 -18.31 5.93 -24.88
CA LEU A 194 -19.01 6.96 -25.66
C LEU A 194 -20.53 6.86 -25.61
N ILE A 195 -21.11 5.88 -24.88
CA ILE A 195 -22.57 5.70 -24.84
C ILE A 195 -23.30 6.99 -24.46
N CYS A 196 -22.90 7.67 -23.38
CA CYS A 196 -23.55 8.90 -22.94
C CYS A 196 -23.61 9.96 -24.05
N LYS A 197 -22.53 10.09 -24.84
CA LYS A 197 -22.44 11.05 -25.95
C LYS A 197 -23.36 10.63 -27.10
N ILE A 198 -23.37 9.35 -27.46
CA ILE A 198 -24.20 8.81 -28.55
C ILE A 198 -25.69 8.96 -28.23
N VAL A 199 -26.11 8.59 -27.01
CA VAL A 199 -27.50 8.75 -26.55
C VAL A 199 -27.91 10.23 -26.56
N LYS A 200 -27.06 11.09 -25.99
CA LYS A 200 -27.30 12.54 -25.97
C LYS A 200 -27.49 13.11 -27.37
N ASN A 201 -26.54 12.83 -28.27
CA ASN A 201 -26.57 13.32 -29.65
C ASN A 201 -27.79 12.81 -30.41
N TYR A 202 -28.21 11.57 -30.16
CA TYR A 202 -29.38 10.97 -30.80
C TYR A 202 -30.66 11.71 -30.43
N ILE A 203 -30.91 11.92 -29.14
CA ILE A 203 -32.12 12.61 -28.65
C ILE A 203 -32.06 14.11 -29.00
N ALA A 204 -30.93 14.76 -28.76
CA ALA A 204 -30.74 16.18 -29.09
C ALA A 204 -30.88 16.42 -30.61
N GLY A 205 -30.35 15.54 -31.43
CA GLY A 205 -30.45 15.60 -32.90
C GLY A 205 -31.87 15.62 -33.43
N LYS A 206 -32.77 14.91 -32.77
CA LYS A 206 -34.18 14.80 -33.16
C LYS A 206 -35.00 15.99 -32.70
N PHE A 207 -34.77 16.47 -31.47
CA PHE A 207 -35.68 17.37 -30.77
C PHE A 207 -35.11 18.72 -30.37
N VAL A 208 -33.80 18.93 -30.42
CA VAL A 208 -33.15 20.16 -29.93
C VAL A 208 -32.34 20.82 -31.04
N ASN A 209 -31.30 20.15 -31.51
CA ASN A 209 -30.38 20.68 -32.50
C ASN A 209 -30.06 19.66 -33.59
N LYS A 210 -30.57 19.91 -34.80
CA LYS A 210 -30.39 19.04 -35.97
C LYS A 210 -28.94 18.80 -36.41
N THR A 211 -27.99 19.63 -35.95
CA THR A 211 -26.55 19.47 -36.27
C THR A 211 -25.89 18.38 -35.44
N LEU A 212 -26.48 18.03 -34.29
CA LEU A 212 -26.05 16.90 -33.48
C LEU A 212 -26.59 15.63 -34.13
N ARG A 213 -25.72 14.87 -34.80
CA ARG A 213 -26.08 13.57 -35.37
C ARG A 213 -25.00 12.56 -35.03
N ASN A 214 -25.42 11.32 -34.82
CA ASN A 214 -24.51 10.20 -34.90
C ASN A 214 -24.42 9.83 -36.37
N THR A 215 -23.21 9.88 -36.93
CA THR A 215 -22.95 9.47 -38.32
C THR A 215 -21.89 8.39 -38.29
N LEU A 216 -22.18 7.25 -38.91
CA LEU A 216 -21.16 6.24 -39.16
C LEU A 216 -20.33 6.63 -40.39
N PRO A 217 -19.04 6.30 -40.42
CA PRO A 217 -18.24 6.48 -41.61
C PRO A 217 -18.82 5.69 -42.78
N LYS A 218 -18.69 6.24 -43.99
CA LYS A 218 -18.93 5.47 -45.23
C LYS A 218 -17.98 4.28 -45.26
N LEU A 219 -18.46 3.10 -45.63
CA LEU A 219 -17.68 1.86 -45.63
C LEU A 219 -17.66 1.29 -47.04
N ASP A 220 -16.45 1.07 -47.58
CA ASP A 220 -16.26 0.25 -48.77
C ASP A 220 -16.70 -1.21 -48.53
N PRO A 221 -17.21 -1.92 -49.55
CA PRO A 221 -17.61 -3.32 -49.40
C PRO A 221 -16.53 -4.17 -48.72
N SER A 222 -16.90 -4.86 -47.63
CA SER A 222 -15.99 -5.67 -46.84
C SER A 222 -16.68 -6.94 -46.35
N GLU A 223 -15.96 -8.06 -46.38
CA GLU A 223 -16.43 -9.34 -45.84
C GLU A 223 -16.24 -9.45 -44.32
N LEU A 224 -15.35 -8.64 -43.73
CA LEU A 224 -14.99 -8.72 -42.30
C LEU A 224 -15.57 -7.57 -41.48
N MET A 225 -15.91 -6.46 -42.13
CA MET A 225 -16.43 -5.25 -41.50
C MET A 225 -17.80 -4.92 -42.06
N ASN A 226 -18.75 -4.63 -41.19
CA ASN A 226 -20.08 -4.15 -41.57
C ASN A 226 -20.45 -2.93 -40.73
N LYS A 227 -21.56 -2.26 -41.04
CA LYS A 227 -22.01 -1.07 -40.31
C LYS A 227 -22.25 -1.34 -38.81
N GLN A 228 -22.66 -2.55 -38.42
CA GLN A 228 -22.87 -2.91 -37.01
C GLN A 228 -21.56 -2.94 -36.22
N LEU A 229 -20.51 -3.54 -36.80
CA LEU A 229 -19.17 -3.58 -36.19
C LEU A 229 -18.56 -2.19 -36.10
N ILE A 230 -18.77 -1.34 -37.11
CA ILE A 230 -18.37 0.07 -37.05
C ILE A 230 -19.12 0.79 -35.93
N ALA A 231 -20.42 0.53 -35.75
CA ALA A 231 -21.19 1.13 -34.66
C ALA A 231 -20.65 0.70 -33.28
N LEU A 232 -20.21 -0.55 -33.11
CA LEU A 232 -19.51 -1.00 -31.90
C LEU A 232 -18.15 -0.31 -31.70
N LEU A 233 -17.35 -0.19 -32.76
CA LEU A 233 -16.07 0.54 -32.71
C LEU A 233 -16.30 2.02 -32.35
N ASN A 234 -17.36 2.63 -32.87
CA ASN A 234 -17.71 4.03 -32.58
C ASN A 234 -18.28 4.23 -31.16
N LEU A 235 -18.81 3.18 -30.52
CA LEU A 235 -19.17 3.16 -29.09
C LEU A 235 -17.94 3.01 -28.18
N SER A 236 -16.94 2.28 -28.66
CA SER A 236 -15.82 1.80 -27.84
C SER A 236 -14.56 2.66 -27.97
N VAL A 237 -14.37 3.33 -29.11
CA VAL A 237 -13.12 4.02 -29.47
C VAL A 237 -13.38 5.47 -29.88
N PRO A 238 -12.90 6.48 -29.12
CA PRO A 238 -13.10 7.91 -29.43
C PRO A 238 -12.58 8.35 -30.79
N TRP A 239 -11.57 7.64 -31.32
CA TRP A 239 -10.97 7.96 -32.60
C TRP A 239 -11.95 7.81 -33.77
N PHE A 240 -12.87 6.83 -33.71
CA PHE A 240 -13.83 6.55 -34.77
C PHE A 240 -14.84 7.69 -35.00
N GLN A 241 -15.09 8.54 -34.00
CA GLN A 241 -15.97 9.70 -34.16
C GLN A 241 -15.42 10.77 -35.12
N LYS A 242 -14.13 10.70 -35.46
CA LYS A 242 -13.49 11.59 -36.45
C LYS A 242 -13.42 10.97 -37.84
N CYS A 243 -13.81 9.70 -37.98
CA CYS A 243 -13.74 8.96 -39.23
C CYS A 243 -14.94 9.33 -40.12
N ILE A 244 -14.65 9.80 -41.34
CA ILE A 244 -15.69 10.16 -42.32
C ILE A 244 -15.92 8.99 -43.30
N ALA A 245 -14.87 8.24 -43.64
CA ALA A 245 -14.92 7.09 -44.53
C ALA A 245 -13.83 6.08 -44.18
N ILE A 246 -14.13 4.80 -44.42
CA ILE A 246 -13.23 3.65 -44.30
C ILE A 246 -13.09 3.07 -45.70
N ASN A 247 -11.90 3.27 -46.28
CA ASN A 247 -11.59 2.81 -47.63
C ASN A 247 -10.69 1.56 -47.56
N GLN A 248 -10.93 0.58 -48.43
CA GLN A 248 -10.10 -0.62 -48.47
C GLN A 248 -8.82 -0.37 -49.27
N ILE A 249 -7.67 -0.38 -48.58
CA ILE A 249 -6.35 -0.17 -49.21
C ILE A 249 -5.60 -1.46 -49.57
N TYR A 250 -6.04 -2.60 -49.02
CA TYR A 250 -5.46 -3.92 -49.26
C TYR A 250 -6.49 -5.02 -48.94
N LYS A 251 -6.53 -6.07 -49.77
CA LYS A 251 -7.27 -7.33 -49.53
C LYS A 251 -6.35 -8.49 -49.88
N TYR A 252 -6.37 -9.54 -49.07
CA TYR A 252 -5.83 -10.84 -49.44
C TYR A 252 -6.79 -11.93 -49.00
N GLU A 253 -6.96 -12.95 -49.85
CA GLU A 253 -7.86 -14.07 -49.61
C GLU A 253 -7.25 -15.35 -50.19
N VAL A 254 -7.08 -16.35 -49.32
CA VAL A 254 -6.39 -17.61 -49.65
C VAL A 254 -7.10 -18.37 -50.77
N ASP A 255 -8.43 -18.35 -50.78
CA ASP A 255 -9.26 -19.17 -51.67
C ASP A 255 -9.34 -18.62 -53.12
N THR A 256 -8.74 -17.46 -53.39
CA THR A 256 -8.71 -16.84 -54.73
C THR A 256 -7.55 -17.31 -55.60
N GLY A 257 -6.67 -18.17 -55.09
CA GLY A 257 -5.49 -18.67 -55.79
C GLY A 257 -4.36 -17.64 -55.96
N GLN A 258 -4.51 -16.42 -55.43
CA GLN A 258 -3.45 -15.41 -55.42
C GLN A 258 -2.35 -15.79 -54.43
N GLN A 259 -1.08 -15.73 -54.86
CA GLN A 259 0.06 -15.93 -53.96
C GLN A 259 0.20 -14.73 -53.02
N TYR A 260 0.30 -15.02 -51.71
CA TYR A 260 0.58 -14.01 -50.70
C TYR A 260 1.93 -13.33 -50.97
N ASN A 261 1.93 -12.00 -51.00
CA ASN A 261 3.15 -11.21 -51.14
C ASN A 261 3.19 -10.09 -50.08
N PHE A 262 4.05 -10.27 -49.08
CA PHE A 262 4.23 -9.32 -47.99
C PHE A 262 4.69 -7.94 -48.45
N ASN A 263 5.46 -7.84 -49.55
CA ASN A 263 5.92 -6.55 -50.05
C ASN A 263 4.75 -5.69 -50.58
N ILE A 264 3.70 -6.32 -51.12
CA ILE A 264 2.50 -5.59 -51.55
C ILE A 264 1.78 -5.04 -50.32
N LEU A 265 1.57 -5.85 -49.29
CA LEU A 265 1.00 -5.41 -48.02
C LEU A 265 1.82 -4.27 -47.41
N GLY A 266 3.14 -4.45 -47.30
CA GLY A 266 4.06 -3.45 -46.76
C GLY A 266 4.01 -2.14 -47.52
N ASN A 267 4.03 -2.17 -48.85
CA ASN A 267 3.95 -0.97 -49.69
C ASN A 267 2.59 -0.27 -49.54
N SER A 268 1.47 -1.00 -49.52
CA SER A 268 0.14 -0.43 -49.26
C SER A 268 0.09 0.29 -47.91
N LEU A 269 0.66 -0.31 -46.85
CA LEU A 269 0.70 0.30 -45.51
C LEU A 269 1.59 1.55 -45.45
N LEU A 270 2.75 1.54 -46.13
CA LEU A 270 3.67 2.69 -46.17
C LEU A 270 3.11 3.88 -46.96
N GLN A 271 2.39 3.61 -48.06
CA GLN A 271 1.76 4.64 -48.90
C GLN A 271 0.52 5.26 -48.25
N ALA A 272 -0.15 4.54 -47.34
CA ALA A 272 -1.33 5.03 -46.65
C ALA A 272 -0.97 6.19 -45.70
N LYS A 273 -1.35 7.43 -46.07
CA LYS A 273 -1.08 8.67 -45.30
C LYS A 273 -1.95 8.84 -44.04
N GLY A 274 -2.86 7.91 -43.76
CA GLY A 274 -3.90 8.04 -42.74
C GLY A 274 -3.77 7.05 -41.57
N PRO A 275 -4.71 7.11 -40.61
CA PRO A 275 -4.97 6.00 -39.70
C PRO A 275 -5.24 4.72 -40.51
N ASN A 276 -4.77 3.57 -40.03
CA ASN A 276 -4.99 2.30 -40.69
C ASN A 276 -5.52 1.27 -39.70
N MET A 277 -6.51 0.51 -40.11
CA MET A 277 -7.02 -0.65 -39.39
C MET A 277 -6.72 -1.90 -40.19
N ILE A 278 -6.12 -2.90 -39.55
CA ILE A 278 -5.83 -4.20 -40.13
C ILE A 278 -6.75 -5.22 -39.48
N LEU A 279 -7.44 -6.01 -40.30
CA LEU A 279 -8.36 -7.08 -39.88
C LEU A 279 -7.80 -8.42 -40.35
N PHE A 280 -7.84 -9.40 -39.46
CA PHE A 280 -7.43 -10.77 -39.72
C PHE A 280 -8.63 -11.71 -39.50
N ARG A 281 -8.83 -12.63 -40.44
CA ARG A 281 -9.74 -13.77 -40.30
C ARG A 281 -8.89 -15.03 -40.21
N HIS A 282 -8.95 -15.72 -39.07
CA HIS A 282 -8.30 -17.01 -38.85
C HIS A 282 -9.37 -18.09 -38.80
N SER A 283 -9.10 -19.22 -39.45
CA SER A 283 -9.97 -20.40 -39.41
C SER A 283 -9.20 -21.56 -38.79
N GLN A 284 -9.80 -22.21 -37.79
CA GLN A 284 -9.25 -23.39 -37.14
C GLN A 284 -10.32 -24.48 -37.11
N LYS A 285 -9.94 -25.74 -37.35
CA LYS A 285 -10.83 -26.86 -37.05
C LYS A 285 -10.92 -27.03 -35.53
N ASP A 286 -12.12 -27.29 -35.02
CA ASP A 286 -12.32 -27.66 -33.63
C ASP A 286 -11.55 -28.95 -33.26
N LYS A 287 -11.51 -29.27 -31.96
CA LYS A 287 -10.74 -30.41 -31.44
C LYS A 287 -11.17 -31.75 -32.03
N ASP A 288 -12.43 -31.84 -32.46
CA ASP A 288 -13.05 -33.04 -33.01
C ASP A 288 -12.97 -33.07 -34.56
N GLY A 289 -12.50 -32.00 -35.19
CA GLY A 289 -12.28 -31.89 -36.63
C GLY A 289 -13.53 -31.63 -37.46
N GLU A 290 -14.70 -31.51 -36.82
CA GLU A 290 -16.01 -31.45 -37.47
C GLU A 290 -16.45 -30.01 -37.80
N LYS A 291 -16.11 -29.03 -36.95
CA LYS A 291 -16.54 -27.63 -37.12
C LYS A 291 -15.37 -26.68 -37.37
N LEU A 292 -15.52 -25.83 -38.38
CA LEU A 292 -14.54 -24.78 -38.67
C LEU A 292 -14.89 -23.54 -37.85
N GLU A 293 -14.13 -23.29 -36.78
CA GLU A 293 -14.24 -22.06 -35.99
C GLU A 293 -13.53 -20.91 -36.70
N LYS A 294 -14.23 -19.78 -36.82
CA LYS A 294 -13.71 -18.55 -37.42
C LYS A 294 -13.44 -17.53 -36.33
N TYR A 295 -12.26 -16.92 -36.36
CA TYR A 295 -11.81 -15.90 -35.43
C TYR A 295 -11.54 -14.62 -36.20
N VAL A 296 -12.01 -13.49 -35.67
CA VAL A 296 -11.79 -12.18 -36.28
C VAL A 296 -11.17 -11.25 -35.24
N PHE A 297 -10.01 -10.69 -35.55
CA PHE A 297 -9.26 -9.79 -34.68
C PHE A 297 -8.45 -8.80 -35.53
N GLY A 298 -7.85 -7.81 -34.89
CA GLY A 298 -7.16 -6.78 -35.65
C GLY A 298 -6.35 -5.80 -34.81
N TYR A 299 -5.84 -4.81 -35.52
CA TYR A 299 -5.02 -3.75 -34.96
C TYR A 299 -5.36 -2.42 -35.62
N PHE A 300 -5.41 -1.37 -34.81
CA PHE A 300 -5.57 -0.01 -35.28
C PHE A 300 -4.30 0.79 -35.01
N SER A 301 -3.80 1.47 -36.04
CA SER A 301 -2.73 2.45 -35.96
C SER A 301 -3.25 3.82 -36.36
N PRO A 302 -3.28 4.82 -35.47
CA PRO A 302 -3.55 6.21 -35.84
C PRO A 302 -2.37 6.91 -36.53
N SER A 303 -1.21 6.26 -36.63
CA SER A 303 -0.01 6.80 -37.28
C SER A 303 0.31 6.06 -38.58
N GLN A 304 0.90 6.79 -39.53
CA GLN A 304 1.45 6.23 -40.75
C GLN A 304 2.54 5.20 -40.44
N TRP A 305 2.51 4.08 -41.17
CA TRP A 305 3.51 3.03 -41.06
C TRP A 305 4.86 3.50 -41.60
N ARG A 306 5.95 3.03 -40.99
CA ARG A 306 7.32 3.31 -41.43
C ARG A 306 8.13 2.03 -41.33
N VAL A 307 9.07 1.87 -42.26
CA VAL A 307 10.14 0.87 -42.08
C VAL A 307 11.08 1.43 -41.02
N SER A 308 11.25 0.70 -39.92
CA SER A 308 12.08 1.12 -38.81
C SER A 308 12.81 -0.12 -38.25
N PRO A 309 14.11 0.01 -37.91
CA PRO A 309 14.82 -1.04 -37.18
C PRO A 309 14.31 -1.20 -35.76
N ASP A 310 13.49 -0.25 -35.27
CA ASP A 310 12.83 -0.24 -33.97
C ASP A 310 11.30 -0.34 -34.11
N ILE A 311 10.64 -0.90 -33.10
CA ILE A 311 9.18 -0.94 -33.01
C ILE A 311 8.63 0.51 -32.94
N SER A 312 7.61 0.82 -33.74
CA SER A 312 6.98 2.15 -33.88
C SER A 312 5.51 2.15 -33.40
N GLY A 313 4.94 3.30 -33.06
CA GLY A 313 3.51 3.41 -32.68
C GLY A 313 3.23 4.55 -31.71
N ASN A 314 1.96 4.85 -31.46
CA ASN A 314 1.57 5.92 -30.54
C ASN A 314 0.48 5.46 -29.54
N LYS A 315 0.18 6.29 -28.53
CA LYS A 315 -0.79 5.96 -27.47
C LYS A 315 -2.22 5.69 -27.97
N GLY A 316 -2.56 6.14 -29.17
CA GLY A 316 -3.86 5.88 -29.79
C GLY A 316 -3.95 4.56 -30.56
N SER A 317 -2.85 3.80 -30.66
CA SER A 317 -2.88 2.44 -31.20
C SER A 317 -3.63 1.48 -30.26
N PHE A 318 -4.29 0.47 -30.80
CA PHE A 318 -4.92 -0.59 -29.99
C PHE A 318 -5.06 -1.89 -30.78
N ILE A 319 -5.04 -3.00 -30.05
CA ILE A 319 -5.41 -4.32 -30.58
C ILE A 319 -6.88 -4.53 -30.26
N PHE A 320 -7.60 -5.28 -31.10
CA PHE A 320 -8.98 -5.63 -30.81
C PHE A 320 -9.30 -7.05 -31.26
N SER A 321 -10.28 -7.66 -30.60
CA SER A 321 -10.94 -8.89 -31.04
C SER A 321 -12.38 -8.56 -31.38
N ILE A 322 -12.92 -9.23 -32.41
CA ILE A 322 -14.31 -9.12 -32.85
C ILE A 322 -15.06 -10.41 -32.54
N HIS A 323 -14.55 -11.56 -32.99
CA HIS A 323 -15.20 -12.87 -32.79
C HIS A 323 -14.21 -13.86 -32.14
N PRO A 324 -14.61 -14.60 -31.10
CA PRO A 324 -15.99 -14.79 -30.59
C PRO A 324 -16.50 -13.72 -29.62
N LYS A 325 -15.63 -12.80 -29.17
CA LYS A 325 -15.97 -11.73 -28.23
C LYS A 325 -15.40 -10.42 -28.73
N PHE A 326 -16.20 -9.36 -28.65
CA PHE A 326 -15.74 -8.02 -28.98
C PHE A 326 -15.00 -7.43 -27.77
N LYS A 327 -13.72 -7.07 -27.95
CA LYS A 327 -12.89 -6.46 -26.89
C LYS A 327 -11.82 -5.55 -27.47
N ILE A 328 -11.63 -4.39 -26.86
CA ILE A 328 -10.57 -3.43 -27.19
C ILE A 328 -9.44 -3.50 -26.17
N PHE A 329 -8.20 -3.60 -26.64
CA PHE A 329 -6.99 -3.61 -25.84
C PHE A 329 -6.19 -2.33 -26.09
N SER A 330 -6.46 -1.30 -25.28
CA SER A 330 -5.84 0.03 -25.36
C SER A 330 -4.45 0.08 -24.70
N THR A 331 -3.65 1.11 -25.00
CA THR A 331 -2.32 1.28 -24.40
C THR A 331 -2.38 1.79 -22.95
N ASN A 332 -1.65 1.11 -22.04
CA ASN A 332 -1.50 1.58 -20.66
C ASN A 332 -0.39 2.64 -20.67
N GLY A 333 -0.75 3.93 -20.59
CA GLY A 333 0.09 5.10 -20.91
C GLY A 333 1.37 5.36 -20.09
N GLN A 334 2.06 4.35 -19.55
CA GLN A 334 3.24 4.48 -18.68
C GLN A 334 4.61 4.19 -19.32
N GLN A 335 4.72 3.81 -20.59
CA GLN A 335 6.04 3.74 -21.26
C GLN A 335 6.00 4.34 -22.68
N GLN A 336 7.13 4.93 -23.09
CA GLN A 336 7.32 5.46 -24.44
C GLN A 336 6.97 4.38 -25.48
N SER A 337 6.08 4.77 -26.38
CA SER A 337 5.25 3.92 -27.23
C SER A 337 6.03 3.23 -28.36
N LYS A 338 6.20 1.92 -28.23
CA LYS A 338 6.76 1.00 -29.23
C LYS A 338 5.72 -0.13 -29.44
N PHE A 339 4.97 -0.16 -30.55
CA PHE A 339 3.81 -1.07 -30.69
C PHE A 339 3.70 -1.95 -31.95
N ALA A 340 4.29 -1.56 -33.08
CA ALA A 340 4.26 -2.35 -34.31
C ALA A 340 5.60 -2.26 -35.06
N LEU A 341 6.03 -3.38 -35.62
CA LEU A 341 7.27 -3.53 -36.37
C LEU A 341 6.95 -4.08 -37.76
N LEU A 342 7.38 -3.37 -38.79
CA LEU A 342 7.29 -3.81 -40.19
C LEU A 342 8.71 -4.14 -40.68
N VAL A 343 9.00 -5.41 -40.91
CA VAL A 343 10.31 -5.88 -41.38
C VAL A 343 10.22 -6.28 -42.85
N PRO A 344 10.81 -5.50 -43.79
CA PRO A 344 10.70 -5.78 -45.22
C PRO A 344 11.46 -7.03 -45.64
N ILE A 345 11.04 -7.65 -46.75
CA ILE A 345 11.84 -8.67 -47.43
C ILE A 345 12.96 -7.96 -48.21
N ILE A 346 14.15 -7.89 -47.62
CA ILE A 346 15.32 -7.30 -48.28
C ILE A 346 15.94 -8.34 -49.23
N THR A 347 16.03 -8.02 -50.52
CA THR A 347 16.83 -8.81 -51.48
C THR A 347 18.32 -8.50 -51.30
N LYS A 348 19.21 -9.47 -51.53
CA LYS A 348 20.68 -9.37 -51.32
C LYS A 348 21.35 -8.10 -51.91
N ARG A 349 20.75 -7.44 -52.90
CA ARG A 349 21.27 -6.19 -53.50
C ARG A 349 20.91 -4.92 -52.71
N GLN A 350 19.87 -4.92 -51.89
CA GLN A 350 19.41 -3.74 -51.13
C GLN A 350 20.04 -3.61 -49.74
N SER A 351 20.73 -4.65 -49.23
CA SER A 351 21.41 -4.59 -47.93
C SER A 351 22.70 -3.74 -47.95
N GLN A 352 23.20 -3.38 -49.13
CA GLN A 352 24.46 -2.63 -49.28
C GLN A 352 24.30 -1.11 -49.15
N THR A 353 23.08 -0.57 -49.19
CA THR A 353 22.80 0.88 -49.10
C THR A 353 22.26 1.33 -47.73
N LEU A 354 21.95 0.41 -46.82
CA LEU A 354 21.48 0.71 -45.46
C LEU A 354 22.67 0.74 -44.48
N ASN A 355 23.25 1.93 -44.26
CA ASN A 355 24.30 2.18 -43.26
C ASN A 355 23.79 2.16 -41.81
N SER A 356 23.13 1.07 -41.39
CA SER A 356 22.93 0.78 -39.97
C SER A 356 23.09 -0.72 -39.70
N PRO A 357 23.82 -1.13 -38.66
CA PRO A 357 23.99 -2.54 -38.34
C PRO A 357 22.66 -3.09 -37.80
N LEU A 358 21.93 -3.85 -38.62
CA LEU A 358 20.87 -4.78 -38.21
C LEU A 358 21.48 -5.92 -37.36
N LYS A 359 22.00 -5.62 -36.16
CA LYS A 359 22.64 -6.61 -35.28
C LYS A 359 21.68 -7.24 -34.27
N GLN A 360 20.44 -6.74 -34.13
CA GLN A 360 19.47 -7.25 -33.13
C GLN A 360 17.99 -7.25 -33.62
N GLY A 361 17.72 -7.37 -34.92
CA GLY A 361 16.34 -7.48 -35.44
C GLY A 361 15.86 -8.95 -35.57
N PRO A 362 14.55 -9.20 -35.72
CA PRO A 362 14.04 -10.56 -35.96
C PRO A 362 14.64 -11.13 -37.25
N LYS A 363 15.03 -12.40 -37.22
CA LYS A 363 15.71 -13.10 -38.32
C LYS A 363 14.83 -13.32 -39.56
N GLN A 364 13.52 -13.07 -39.47
CA GLN A 364 12.54 -13.33 -40.52
C GLN A 364 11.74 -12.05 -40.86
N PRO A 365 11.49 -11.77 -42.15
CA PRO A 365 10.63 -10.66 -42.56
C PRO A 365 9.19 -10.93 -42.15
N GLY A 366 8.47 -9.88 -41.72
CA GLY A 366 7.13 -10.03 -41.19
C GLY A 366 6.59 -8.76 -40.55
N LEU A 367 5.34 -8.85 -40.09
CA LEU A 367 4.62 -7.78 -39.38
C LEU A 367 4.37 -8.22 -37.94
N GLY A 368 5.03 -7.57 -36.99
CA GLY A 368 4.84 -7.78 -35.55
C GLY A 368 3.98 -6.70 -34.92
N ILE A 369 3.00 -7.08 -34.10
CA ILE A 369 2.07 -6.16 -33.41
C ILE A 369 1.98 -6.52 -31.93
N GLY A 370 2.07 -5.51 -31.06
CA GLY A 370 1.87 -5.61 -29.62
C GLY A 370 2.95 -6.43 -28.91
N GLY A 371 4.19 -5.95 -28.93
CA GLY A 371 5.33 -6.67 -28.38
C GLY A 371 6.19 -5.89 -27.38
N SER A 372 6.89 -6.60 -26.50
CA SER A 372 7.88 -6.04 -25.54
C SER A 372 9.33 -6.11 -26.04
N GLY A 373 9.54 -6.61 -27.28
CA GLY A 373 10.85 -6.77 -27.92
C GLY A 373 10.72 -7.33 -29.34
N TYR A 374 11.85 -7.67 -29.97
CA TYR A 374 11.92 -8.13 -31.37
C TYR A 374 11.34 -9.52 -31.64
N ASP A 375 11.32 -10.39 -30.62
CA ASP A 375 10.86 -11.79 -30.77
C ASP A 375 9.49 -12.04 -30.13
N HIS A 376 8.97 -11.07 -29.37
CA HIS A 376 7.77 -11.24 -28.55
C HIS A 376 6.67 -10.30 -29.07
N HIS A 377 5.79 -10.81 -29.93
CA HIS A 377 4.67 -10.07 -30.51
C HIS A 377 3.35 -10.82 -30.23
N ARG A 378 2.29 -10.10 -29.82
CA ARG A 378 0.94 -10.66 -29.65
C ARG A 378 0.36 -11.17 -30.98
N ILE A 379 0.62 -10.45 -32.07
CA ILE A 379 0.30 -10.89 -33.44
C ILE A 379 1.60 -10.84 -34.25
N TRP A 380 1.95 -11.96 -34.87
CA TRP A 380 3.05 -12.02 -35.84
C TRP A 380 2.53 -12.59 -37.15
N ILE A 381 2.63 -11.79 -38.23
CA ILE A 381 2.34 -12.23 -39.60
C ILE A 381 3.67 -12.47 -40.31
N ASP A 382 3.90 -13.72 -40.70
CA ASP A 382 5.13 -14.10 -41.39
C ASP A 382 5.13 -13.60 -42.84
N GLY A 383 6.25 -13.01 -43.27
CA GLY A 383 6.38 -12.39 -44.59
C GLY A 383 6.55 -13.38 -45.74
N LYS A 384 6.83 -14.66 -45.46
CA LYS A 384 7.06 -15.71 -46.48
C LYS A 384 5.90 -16.69 -46.56
N GLN A 385 5.32 -17.09 -45.43
CA GLN A 385 4.28 -18.10 -45.35
C GLN A 385 3.24 -17.71 -44.29
N LEU A 386 2.03 -17.35 -44.71
CA LEU A 386 0.95 -17.00 -43.78
C LEU A 386 0.67 -18.10 -42.73
N GLN A 387 0.87 -19.37 -43.08
CA GLN A 387 0.70 -20.52 -42.17
C GLN A 387 1.70 -20.53 -41.00
N ALA A 388 2.84 -19.84 -41.12
CA ALA A 388 3.83 -19.67 -40.04
C ALA A 388 3.53 -18.45 -39.13
N SER A 389 2.45 -17.71 -39.41
CA SER A 389 1.98 -16.63 -38.55
C SER A 389 1.49 -17.17 -37.21
N ARG A 390 1.72 -16.43 -36.13
CA ARG A 390 1.41 -16.88 -34.77
C ARG A 390 0.64 -15.83 -33.98
N LEU A 391 -0.35 -16.29 -33.23
CA LEU A 391 -0.95 -15.58 -32.10
C LEU A 391 -0.28 -16.09 -30.83
N VAL A 392 0.36 -15.20 -30.09
CA VAL A 392 0.92 -15.54 -28.79
C VAL A 392 -0.13 -15.12 -27.77
N GLU A 393 -0.81 -16.09 -27.15
CA GLU A 393 -1.46 -15.81 -25.86
C GLU A 393 -0.36 -15.25 -24.96
N GLU A 394 -0.59 -14.07 -24.37
CA GLU A 394 0.22 -13.70 -23.22
C GLU A 394 0.20 -14.91 -22.30
N ASP A 395 1.39 -15.42 -21.99
CA ASP A 395 1.63 -16.37 -20.92
C ASP A 395 0.61 -16.08 -19.82
N LYS A 396 -0.28 -17.03 -19.51
CA LYS A 396 -1.30 -16.83 -18.45
C LYS A 396 -0.64 -16.41 -17.13
N THR A 397 0.63 -16.75 -16.97
CA THR A 397 1.60 -16.23 -16.00
C THR A 397 1.80 -14.71 -16.05
N PHE A 398 1.98 -14.08 -17.22
CA PHE A 398 2.17 -12.62 -17.34
C PHE A 398 0.90 -11.80 -17.11
N GLN A 399 -0.26 -12.28 -17.54
CA GLN A 399 -1.53 -11.58 -17.31
C GLN A 399 -1.99 -11.72 -15.85
N SER A 400 -1.81 -12.90 -15.26
CA SER A 400 -2.01 -13.09 -13.82
C SER A 400 -0.98 -12.28 -13.02
N GLU A 401 0.32 -12.30 -13.34
CA GLU A 401 1.33 -11.49 -12.65
C GLU A 401 1.08 -9.99 -12.77
N LYS A 402 0.63 -9.50 -13.92
CA LYS A 402 0.32 -8.08 -14.13
C LYS A 402 -0.96 -7.67 -13.41
N GLU A 403 -2.02 -8.48 -13.44
CA GLU A 403 -3.22 -8.24 -12.63
C GLU A 403 -2.93 -8.37 -11.13
N LEU A 404 -2.12 -9.34 -10.72
CA LEU A 404 -1.62 -9.49 -9.36
C LEU A 404 -0.87 -8.21 -8.96
N ARG A 405 0.08 -7.74 -9.78
CA ARG A 405 0.85 -6.51 -9.53
C ARG A 405 0.00 -5.24 -9.54
N GLU A 406 -1.04 -5.15 -10.34
CA GLU A 406 -1.99 -4.04 -10.26
C GLU A 406 -2.83 -4.10 -8.97
N LYS A 407 -3.09 -5.30 -8.43
CA LYS A 407 -3.77 -5.53 -7.14
C LYS A 407 -2.87 -5.30 -5.92
N VAL A 408 -1.58 -5.64 -5.99
CA VAL A 408 -0.55 -5.37 -4.95
C VAL A 408 0.49 -4.39 -5.47
N GLY A 409 0.47 -3.14 -5.02
CA GLY A 409 1.37 -2.10 -5.56
C GLY A 409 2.78 -2.11 -4.98
N PHE A 410 3.45 -3.27 -5.03
CA PHE A 410 4.89 -3.39 -4.87
C PHE A 410 5.64 -2.72 -6.02
N SER A 411 6.89 -2.30 -5.75
CA SER A 411 7.84 -1.99 -6.82
C SER A 411 8.20 -3.27 -7.59
N GLN A 412 8.76 -3.15 -8.79
CA GLN A 412 9.13 -4.33 -9.58
C GLN A 412 10.11 -5.23 -8.82
N SER A 413 11.15 -4.66 -8.23
CA SER A 413 12.16 -5.40 -7.47
C SER A 413 11.59 -6.11 -6.24
N ASP A 414 10.65 -5.46 -5.56
CA ASP A 414 9.98 -6.01 -4.37
C ASP A 414 9.06 -7.17 -4.75
N TYR A 415 8.32 -7.01 -5.85
CA TYR A 415 7.44 -8.03 -6.41
C TYR A 415 8.22 -9.29 -6.82
N ASP A 416 9.28 -9.11 -7.60
CA ASP A 416 10.14 -10.21 -8.07
C ASP A 416 10.80 -10.94 -6.90
N TYR A 417 11.20 -10.20 -5.85
CA TYR A 417 11.76 -10.80 -4.65
C TYR A 417 10.72 -11.62 -3.89
N ALA A 418 9.50 -11.12 -3.71
CA ALA A 418 8.42 -11.82 -3.05
C ALA A 418 8.01 -13.09 -3.79
N LEU A 419 7.88 -13.05 -5.11
CA LEU A 419 7.61 -14.23 -5.93
C LEU A 419 8.74 -15.26 -5.87
N LYS A 420 10.00 -14.82 -5.88
CA LYS A 420 11.15 -15.72 -5.68
C LYS A 420 11.10 -16.43 -4.33
N LYS A 421 10.58 -15.76 -3.28
CA LYS A 421 10.35 -16.40 -1.97
C LYS A 421 9.19 -17.38 -2.01
N PHE A 422 8.09 -17.00 -2.64
CA PHE A 422 6.96 -17.88 -2.88
C PHE A 422 7.38 -19.19 -3.57
N SER A 423 8.05 -19.10 -4.73
CA SER A 423 8.54 -20.27 -5.48
C SER A 423 9.52 -21.14 -4.68
N LYS A 424 10.29 -20.56 -3.74
CA LYS A 424 11.12 -21.36 -2.83
C LYS A 424 10.30 -22.16 -1.82
N MET A 425 9.18 -21.60 -1.35
CA MET A 425 8.28 -22.27 -0.40
C MET A 425 7.48 -23.39 -1.08
N THR A 426 7.12 -23.23 -2.36
CA THR A 426 6.36 -24.24 -3.13
C THR A 426 7.19 -25.49 -3.46
N LYS A 427 8.50 -25.33 -3.71
CA LYS A 427 9.43 -26.43 -4.05
C LYS A 427 9.66 -27.47 -2.95
N GLN A 428 9.13 -27.26 -1.75
CA GLN A 428 9.31 -28.18 -0.62
C GLN A 428 8.21 -29.23 -0.50
N LYS A 429 7.36 -29.37 -1.53
CA LYS A 429 6.33 -30.42 -1.62
C LYS A 429 6.40 -31.13 -2.98
N PRO A 430 6.40 -32.47 -3.05
CA PRO A 430 6.30 -33.19 -4.32
C PRO A 430 4.87 -33.06 -4.90
N GLY A 431 4.73 -32.77 -6.19
CA GLY A 431 3.51 -33.04 -6.96
C GLY A 431 2.73 -31.86 -7.56
N LYS A 432 2.95 -30.59 -7.16
CA LYS A 432 2.38 -29.37 -7.79
C LYS A 432 3.23 -28.13 -7.47
N ALA A 433 4.43 -28.05 -8.03
CA ALA A 433 5.53 -27.24 -7.49
C ALA A 433 5.42 -25.70 -7.62
N ASP A 434 4.37 -25.11 -8.22
CA ASP A 434 4.36 -23.67 -8.52
C ASP A 434 3.06 -22.92 -8.17
N GLU A 435 2.02 -23.60 -7.66
CA GLU A 435 0.69 -22.98 -7.45
C GLU A 435 0.43 -22.54 -5.99
N TYR A 436 0.98 -23.24 -5.00
CA TYR A 436 0.75 -22.96 -3.57
C TYR A 436 1.87 -23.52 -2.69
N PHE A 437 2.02 -22.99 -1.46
CA PHE A 437 3.00 -23.51 -0.48
C PHE A 437 2.35 -24.19 0.74
N SER A 438 3.08 -25.15 1.32
CA SER A 438 2.71 -25.83 2.57
C SER A 438 3.15 -25.04 3.80
N PHE A 439 2.55 -25.34 4.96
CA PHE A 439 3.03 -24.79 6.22
C PHE A 439 4.51 -25.10 6.48
N GLU A 440 4.99 -26.30 6.15
CA GLU A 440 6.40 -26.66 6.31
C GLU A 440 7.33 -25.76 5.49
N GLY A 441 6.96 -25.46 4.23
CA GLY A 441 7.71 -24.52 3.40
C GLY A 441 7.72 -23.10 3.95
N PHE A 442 6.60 -22.67 4.55
CA PHE A 442 6.46 -21.36 5.16
C PHE A 442 7.23 -21.24 6.49
N LYS A 443 7.16 -22.26 7.34
CA LYS A 443 7.75 -22.32 8.68
C LYS A 443 9.27 -22.11 8.66
N GLN A 444 9.95 -22.53 7.60
CA GLN A 444 11.40 -22.31 7.44
C GLN A 444 11.83 -20.83 7.39
N TYR A 445 10.89 -19.92 7.12
CA TYR A 445 11.14 -18.49 7.15
C TYR A 445 10.96 -17.88 8.54
N PHE A 446 10.43 -18.61 9.51
CA PHE A 446 10.08 -18.14 10.86
C PHE A 446 10.63 -19.11 11.92
N THR A 447 11.87 -19.54 11.74
CA THR A 447 12.56 -20.47 12.66
C THR A 447 12.57 -19.97 14.10
N GLU A 448 12.70 -18.67 14.27
CA GLU A 448 12.68 -17.96 15.55
C GLU A 448 11.28 -17.70 16.12
N ASN A 449 10.24 -17.86 15.29
CA ASN A 449 8.86 -17.59 15.70
C ASN A 449 7.86 -18.56 15.04
N PRO A 450 7.96 -19.87 15.34
CA PRO A 450 7.16 -20.90 14.68
C PRO A 450 5.66 -20.79 14.99
N VAL A 451 5.31 -20.31 16.20
CA VAL A 451 3.92 -20.12 16.61
C VAL A 451 3.25 -19.03 15.78
N LEU A 452 3.91 -17.88 15.61
CA LEU A 452 3.40 -16.83 14.73
C LEU A 452 3.30 -17.33 13.28
N ALA A 453 4.28 -18.10 12.81
CA ALA A 453 4.26 -18.67 11.46
C ALA A 453 2.98 -19.48 11.23
N GLN A 454 2.59 -20.29 12.22
CA GLN A 454 1.39 -21.10 12.16
C GLN A 454 0.13 -20.23 12.11
N LYS A 455 0.03 -19.23 13.00
CA LYS A 455 -1.11 -18.30 13.03
C LYS A 455 -1.24 -17.50 11.74
N LEU A 456 -0.13 -17.01 11.22
CA LEU A 456 -0.08 -16.25 9.97
C LEU A 456 -0.43 -17.13 8.76
N TYR A 457 0.01 -18.39 8.74
CA TYR A 457 -0.37 -19.36 7.71
C TYR A 457 -1.87 -19.67 7.74
N ILE A 458 -2.43 -19.92 8.94
CA ILE A 458 -3.87 -20.15 9.12
C ILE A 458 -4.67 -18.93 8.67
N PHE A 459 -4.21 -17.73 9.04
CA PHE A 459 -4.82 -16.48 8.57
C PHE A 459 -4.79 -16.37 7.05
N MET A 460 -3.63 -16.58 6.40
CA MET A 460 -3.53 -16.53 4.94
C MET A 460 -4.47 -17.54 4.28
N ARG A 461 -4.51 -18.78 4.77
CA ARG A 461 -5.37 -19.85 4.23
C ARG A 461 -6.85 -19.47 4.33
N ASN A 462 -7.29 -19.07 5.52
CA ASN A 462 -8.70 -18.73 5.74
C ASN A 462 -9.09 -17.47 4.96
N TYR A 463 -8.20 -16.47 4.91
CA TYR A 463 -8.41 -15.22 4.20
C TYR A 463 -8.56 -15.42 2.68
N GLY A 464 -7.82 -16.37 2.10
CA GLY A 464 -7.95 -16.75 0.70
C GLY A 464 -9.23 -17.52 0.37
N GLY A 465 -9.95 -18.03 1.38
CA GLY A 465 -11.16 -18.85 1.21
C GLY A 465 -10.88 -20.24 0.63
N GLN A 466 -9.62 -20.70 0.66
CA GLN A 466 -9.15 -21.95 0.07
C GLN A 466 -8.37 -22.76 1.11
N ASN A 467 -8.21 -24.07 0.89
CA ASN A 467 -7.44 -24.93 1.81
C ASN A 467 -5.91 -24.77 1.69
N TYR A 468 -5.44 -23.87 0.83
CA TYR A 468 -4.03 -23.59 0.55
C TYR A 468 -3.80 -22.08 0.39
N VAL A 469 -2.52 -21.67 0.34
CA VAL A 469 -2.12 -20.28 0.13
C VAL A 469 -1.53 -20.14 -1.28
N ASP A 470 -2.25 -19.45 -2.16
CA ASP A 470 -1.79 -19.10 -3.50
C ASP A 470 -0.93 -17.82 -3.49
N SER A 471 -0.34 -17.49 -4.66
CA SER A 471 0.54 -16.34 -4.80
C SER A 471 -0.17 -15.00 -4.54
N LEU A 472 -1.44 -14.88 -4.94
CA LEU A 472 -2.23 -13.66 -4.76
C LEU A 472 -2.54 -13.40 -3.29
N THR A 473 -2.98 -14.42 -2.58
CA THR A 473 -3.28 -14.35 -1.14
C THR A 473 -2.01 -14.03 -0.36
N PHE A 474 -0.90 -14.71 -0.69
CA PHE A 474 0.40 -14.44 -0.09
C PHE A 474 0.83 -12.98 -0.30
N LEU A 475 0.88 -12.52 -1.55
CA LEU A 475 1.30 -11.15 -1.86
C LEU A 475 0.37 -10.11 -1.23
N THR A 476 -0.93 -10.36 -1.21
CA THR A 476 -1.95 -9.51 -0.57
C THR A 476 -1.68 -9.35 0.92
N VAL A 477 -1.46 -10.47 1.63
CA VAL A 477 -1.19 -10.43 3.07
C VAL A 477 0.17 -9.77 3.36
N VAL A 478 1.19 -10.03 2.54
CA VAL A 478 2.48 -9.32 2.66
C VAL A 478 2.28 -7.82 2.50
N ASP A 479 1.52 -7.36 1.49
CA ASP A 479 1.26 -5.92 1.30
C ASP A 479 0.45 -5.30 2.47
N LEU A 480 -0.49 -6.05 3.07
CA LEU A 480 -1.20 -5.58 4.27
C LEU A 480 -0.25 -5.29 5.44
N PHE A 481 0.76 -6.14 5.66
CA PHE A 481 1.74 -5.98 6.73
C PHE A 481 2.87 -5.00 6.38
N THR A 482 3.20 -4.81 5.11
CA THR A 482 4.27 -3.90 4.70
C THR A 482 3.77 -2.50 4.31
N ARG A 483 2.48 -2.38 3.95
CA ARG A 483 1.79 -1.18 3.45
C ARG A 483 2.56 -0.48 2.34
N VAL A 484 3.07 -1.25 1.39
CA VAL A 484 3.89 -0.72 0.30
C VAL A 484 2.99 -0.09 -0.76
N SER A 485 1.73 -0.53 -0.89
CA SER A 485 0.76 0.07 -1.81
C SER A 485 -0.44 0.75 -1.18
N MET A 486 -0.75 1.96 -1.69
CA MET A 486 -2.06 2.60 -1.49
C MET A 486 -3.13 2.09 -2.47
N LYS A 487 -2.88 0.99 -3.21
CA LYS A 487 -3.77 0.55 -4.30
C LYS A 487 -4.78 -0.53 -3.90
N LEU A 488 -4.58 -1.24 -2.78
CA LEU A 488 -5.54 -2.24 -2.32
C LEU A 488 -6.93 -1.62 -2.07
N GLN A 489 -7.97 -2.25 -2.61
CA GLN A 489 -9.38 -1.97 -2.30
C GLN A 489 -9.91 -3.06 -1.36
N ASN A 490 -9.44 -3.06 -0.12
CA ASN A 490 -9.77 -4.06 0.90
C ASN A 490 -10.12 -3.36 2.22
N GLN A 491 -11.17 -3.82 2.91
CA GLN A 491 -11.58 -3.27 4.20
C GLN A 491 -10.49 -3.36 5.27
N LEU A 492 -9.66 -4.40 5.24
CA LEU A 492 -8.54 -4.58 6.17
C LEU A 492 -7.40 -3.55 5.98
N LYS A 493 -7.29 -2.91 4.81
CA LYS A 493 -6.24 -1.92 4.55
C LYS A 493 -6.31 -0.71 5.50
N ASN A 494 -7.51 -0.41 5.98
CA ASN A 494 -7.73 0.70 6.90
C ASN A 494 -7.23 0.39 8.32
N LEU A 495 -6.93 -0.87 8.66
CA LEU A 495 -6.36 -1.26 9.94
C LEU A 495 -4.87 -0.94 10.00
N ASP A 496 -4.42 -0.26 11.05
CA ASP A 496 -3.01 -0.14 11.43
C ASP A 496 -2.33 -1.52 11.51
N ILE A 497 -1.06 -1.57 11.11
CA ILE A 497 -0.26 -2.81 11.05
C ILE A 497 -0.30 -3.54 12.39
N TYR A 498 -0.25 -2.78 13.50
CA TYR A 498 -0.40 -3.31 14.84
C TYR A 498 -1.75 -4.00 15.08
N THR A 499 -2.86 -3.40 14.65
CA THR A 499 -4.19 -4.02 14.83
C THR A 499 -4.30 -5.30 14.02
N LEU A 500 -3.86 -5.28 12.77
CA LEU A 500 -3.83 -6.50 11.96
C LEU A 500 -2.97 -7.58 12.63
N PHE A 501 -1.77 -7.22 13.08
CA PHE A 501 -0.88 -8.13 13.81
C PHE A 501 -1.54 -8.71 15.05
N THR A 502 -2.17 -7.88 15.88
CA THR A 502 -2.84 -8.32 17.11
C THR A 502 -3.94 -9.31 16.80
N LEU A 503 -4.79 -9.01 15.82
CA LEU A 503 -5.89 -9.88 15.44
C LEU A 503 -5.41 -11.24 14.88
N VAL A 504 -4.31 -11.24 14.11
CA VAL A 504 -3.67 -12.49 13.63
C VAL A 504 -3.05 -13.27 14.80
N SER A 505 -2.36 -12.58 15.70
CA SER A 505 -1.71 -13.19 16.88
C SER A 505 -2.73 -13.79 17.85
N LEU A 506 -3.91 -13.16 17.97
CA LEU A 506 -5.04 -13.68 18.73
C LEU A 506 -5.79 -14.79 17.99
N SER A 507 -5.48 -15.04 16.72
CA SER A 507 -6.23 -15.94 15.83
C SER A 507 -7.73 -15.61 15.81
N SER A 508 -8.06 -14.31 15.82
CA SER A 508 -9.46 -13.85 15.91
C SER A 508 -10.26 -14.28 14.68
N PRO A 509 -11.42 -14.94 14.83
CA PRO A 509 -12.26 -15.37 13.72
C PRO A 509 -12.78 -14.19 12.89
N ASP A 510 -12.91 -12.99 13.47
CA ASP A 510 -13.46 -11.79 12.82
C ASP A 510 -12.65 -11.31 11.60
N ILE A 511 -11.36 -11.66 11.52
CA ILE A 511 -10.50 -11.30 10.38
C ILE A 511 -10.21 -12.48 9.45
N MET A 512 -10.67 -13.69 9.79
CA MET A 512 -10.29 -14.91 9.07
C MET A 512 -11.00 -15.07 7.73
N GLN A 513 -12.06 -14.30 7.46
CA GLN A 513 -12.79 -14.35 6.19
C GLN A 513 -12.79 -12.99 5.49
N LYS A 514 -12.49 -12.99 4.19
CA LYS A 514 -12.29 -11.79 3.36
C LYS A 514 -13.47 -10.83 3.34
N ASP A 515 -14.70 -11.35 3.33
CA ASP A 515 -15.93 -10.57 3.15
C ASP A 515 -16.74 -10.38 4.46
N ALA A 516 -16.30 -10.97 5.57
CA ALA A 516 -17.02 -10.93 6.85
C ALA A 516 -16.48 -9.85 7.81
N PHE A 517 -15.39 -9.17 7.45
CA PHE A 517 -14.73 -8.22 8.34
C PHE A 517 -15.62 -7.01 8.65
N ASN A 518 -15.83 -6.74 9.94
CA ASN A 518 -16.52 -5.55 10.40
C ASN A 518 -15.70 -4.88 11.51
N LEU A 519 -15.27 -3.64 11.27
CA LEU A 519 -14.48 -2.87 12.24
C LEU A 519 -15.18 -2.73 13.60
N ASN A 520 -16.51 -2.68 13.62
CA ASN A 520 -17.27 -2.59 14.87
C ASN A 520 -17.19 -3.86 15.72
N ASN A 521 -16.87 -5.02 15.12
CA ASN A 521 -16.65 -6.26 15.87
C ASN A 521 -15.28 -6.29 16.54
N VAL A 522 -14.27 -5.63 15.95
CA VAL A 522 -12.93 -5.53 16.54
C VAL A 522 -12.97 -4.93 17.94
N TYR A 523 -13.80 -3.91 18.16
CA TYR A 523 -13.95 -3.27 19.47
C TYR A 523 -14.65 -4.15 20.52
N LYS A 524 -15.31 -5.24 20.11
CA LYS A 524 -15.96 -6.21 21.01
C LYS A 524 -15.00 -7.31 21.48
N ILE A 525 -13.85 -7.43 20.83
CA ILE A 525 -12.84 -8.43 21.20
C ILE A 525 -12.31 -8.09 22.60
N SER A 526 -12.22 -9.12 23.44
CA SER A 526 -11.59 -9.04 24.75
C SER A 526 -10.24 -9.75 24.70
N VAL A 527 -9.21 -9.09 25.20
CA VAL A 527 -7.84 -9.59 25.27
C VAL A 527 -7.57 -10.01 26.72
N SER A 528 -7.28 -11.28 26.92
CA SER A 528 -6.85 -11.80 28.22
C SER A 528 -5.37 -11.55 28.47
N TYR A 529 -4.99 -11.50 29.73
CA TYR A 529 -3.61 -11.35 30.17
C TYR A 529 -2.68 -12.38 29.48
N SER A 530 -3.05 -13.66 29.47
CA SER A 530 -2.25 -14.74 28.85
C SER A 530 -2.09 -14.55 27.32
N ASN A 531 -3.14 -14.11 26.63
CA ASN A 531 -3.05 -13.83 25.20
C ASN A 531 -2.14 -12.63 24.90
N ALA A 532 -2.15 -11.62 25.77
CA ALA A 532 -1.24 -10.48 25.65
C ALA A 532 0.22 -10.90 25.87
N VAL A 533 0.49 -11.75 26.86
CA VAL A 533 1.84 -12.34 27.08
C VAL A 533 2.34 -13.05 25.84
N LYS A 534 1.51 -13.92 25.23
CA LYS A 534 1.86 -14.64 23.98
C LYS A 534 2.14 -13.68 22.82
N LEU A 535 1.36 -12.61 22.68
CA LEU A 535 1.57 -11.59 21.65
C LEU A 535 2.93 -10.88 21.82
N PHE A 536 3.30 -10.53 23.05
CA PHE A 536 4.58 -9.87 23.32
C PHE A 536 5.77 -10.80 23.16
N LYS A 537 5.63 -12.09 23.50
CA LYS A 537 6.61 -13.12 23.16
C LYS A 537 6.88 -13.16 21.66
N GLU A 538 5.83 -13.14 20.85
CA GLU A 538 5.96 -13.09 19.39
C GLU A 538 6.68 -11.81 18.93
N LEU A 539 6.39 -10.65 19.51
CA LEU A 539 7.07 -9.38 19.21
C LEU A 539 8.55 -9.34 19.60
N ILE A 540 8.92 -9.94 20.74
CA ILE A 540 10.33 -10.05 21.15
C ILE A 540 11.07 -10.95 20.16
N ASN A 541 10.50 -12.11 19.82
CA ASN A 541 11.09 -13.04 18.87
C ASN A 541 11.19 -12.47 17.43
N MET A 542 10.37 -11.50 17.05
CA MET A 542 10.52 -10.80 15.75
C MET A 542 11.81 -9.99 15.62
N GLN A 543 12.53 -9.76 16.71
CA GLN A 543 13.75 -8.96 16.74
C GLN A 543 15.01 -9.82 16.75
N SER A 544 14.86 -11.15 16.79
CA SER A 544 15.98 -12.07 16.85
C SER A 544 16.67 -12.27 15.52
N ASP A 545 17.92 -12.73 15.61
CA ASP A 545 18.62 -13.25 14.45
C ASP A 545 17.98 -14.58 14.00
N LYS A 546 18.10 -14.87 12.70
CA LYS A 546 17.47 -16.05 12.11
C LYS A 546 17.91 -17.33 12.84
N GLY A 547 16.94 -18.03 13.44
CA GLY A 547 17.15 -19.30 14.13
C GLY A 547 17.38 -19.18 15.63
N ASP A 548 17.51 -17.96 16.16
CA ASP A 548 17.63 -17.68 17.59
C ASP A 548 16.23 -17.39 18.17
N ILE A 549 15.77 -18.18 19.15
CA ILE A 549 14.52 -17.89 19.88
C ILE A 549 14.91 -17.09 21.12
N LEU A 550 14.52 -15.82 21.16
CA LEU A 550 14.89 -14.95 22.28
C LEU A 550 14.03 -15.16 23.52
N CYS A 551 12.79 -15.59 23.34
CA CYS A 551 11.80 -15.69 24.38
C CYS A 551 11.00 -17.00 24.24
N HIS A 552 11.09 -17.83 25.27
CA HIS A 552 10.41 -19.08 25.56
C HIS A 552 9.17 -18.85 26.46
N ASP A 553 8.44 -19.90 26.82
CA ASP A 553 7.16 -19.77 27.55
C ASP A 553 7.32 -19.32 29.01
N ASP A 554 8.46 -19.64 29.65
CA ASP A 554 8.70 -19.35 31.06
C ASP A 554 9.41 -18.00 31.31
N ASP A 555 9.68 -17.25 30.24
CA ASP A 555 10.44 -16.01 30.31
C ASP A 555 9.63 -14.84 30.88
N GLN A 556 10.29 -14.05 31.73
CA GLN A 556 9.67 -12.95 32.46
C GLN A 556 9.51 -11.68 31.62
N ALA A 557 10.28 -11.49 30.55
CA ALA A 557 10.29 -10.22 29.81
C ALA A 557 8.91 -9.78 29.28
N PRO A 558 8.09 -10.64 28.62
CA PRO A 558 6.73 -10.26 28.24
C PRO A 558 5.86 -9.88 29.45
N ILE A 559 6.02 -10.56 30.58
CA ILE A 559 5.24 -10.33 31.81
C ILE A 559 5.50 -8.91 32.34
N LEU A 560 6.75 -8.44 32.31
CA LEU A 560 7.13 -7.12 32.83
C LEU A 560 6.34 -5.97 32.20
N ILE A 561 6.11 -6.02 30.89
CA ILE A 561 5.35 -4.98 30.17
C ILE A 561 3.84 -5.21 30.24
N ILE A 562 3.38 -6.47 30.23
CA ILE A 562 1.96 -6.79 30.38
C ILE A 562 1.43 -6.40 31.75
N ASN A 563 2.23 -6.55 32.83
CA ASN A 563 1.88 -6.08 34.16
C ASN A 563 1.58 -4.58 34.21
N ASN A 564 2.24 -3.78 33.37
CA ASN A 564 1.95 -2.35 33.26
C ASN A 564 0.67 -2.07 32.45
N ILE A 565 0.39 -2.86 31.41
CA ILE A 565 -0.80 -2.70 30.57
C ILE A 565 -2.08 -3.12 31.31
N PHE A 566 -2.06 -4.29 31.93
CA PHE A 566 -3.23 -4.86 32.60
C PHE A 566 -3.39 -4.35 34.03
N GLU A 567 -2.31 -3.91 34.67
CA GLU A 567 -2.29 -3.52 36.08
C GLU A 567 -2.85 -4.65 36.96
N ASN A 568 -4.12 -4.55 37.38
CA ASN A 568 -4.82 -5.53 38.20
C ASN A 568 -5.99 -6.23 37.47
N HIS A 569 -6.18 -5.95 36.18
CA HIS A 569 -7.22 -6.57 35.37
C HIS A 569 -6.73 -7.90 34.78
N SER A 570 -7.62 -8.89 34.67
CA SER A 570 -7.33 -10.15 33.95
C SER A 570 -7.75 -10.11 32.47
N LEU A 571 -8.62 -9.15 32.13
CA LEU A 571 -9.23 -9.01 30.81
C LEU A 571 -9.39 -7.52 30.48
N LEU A 572 -9.05 -7.13 29.25
CA LEU A 572 -9.28 -5.78 28.71
C LEU A 572 -10.04 -5.88 27.39
N ASN A 573 -10.94 -4.93 27.12
CA ASN A 573 -11.48 -4.80 25.76
C ASN A 573 -10.37 -4.31 24.80
N TYR A 574 -10.52 -4.62 23.52
CA TYR A 574 -9.51 -4.34 22.51
C TYR A 574 -9.12 -2.85 22.43
N LYS A 575 -10.09 -1.94 22.58
CA LYS A 575 -9.84 -0.50 22.53
C LYS A 575 -8.90 -0.07 23.66
N ALA A 576 -9.24 -0.42 24.90
CA ALA A 576 -8.44 -0.10 26.07
C ALA A 576 -7.04 -0.73 25.99
N PHE A 577 -6.96 -1.98 25.52
CA PHE A 577 -5.67 -2.66 25.30
C PHE A 577 -4.81 -1.93 24.25
N ASN A 578 -5.39 -1.53 23.12
CA ASN A 578 -4.69 -0.82 22.04
C ASN A 578 -4.21 0.56 22.48
N ASP A 579 -5.05 1.32 23.18
CA ASP A 579 -4.71 2.67 23.64
C ASP A 579 -3.51 2.64 24.61
N LYS A 580 -3.47 1.67 25.54
CA LYS A 580 -2.34 1.47 26.45
C LYS A 580 -1.07 0.97 25.74
N ILE A 581 -1.19 0.05 24.79
CA ILE A 581 -0.01 -0.48 24.10
C ILE A 581 0.66 0.56 23.21
N LYS A 582 -0.12 1.41 22.55
CA LYS A 582 0.41 2.46 21.67
C LYS A 582 1.31 3.44 22.43
N SER A 583 1.01 3.74 23.69
CA SER A 583 1.88 4.57 24.53
C SER A 583 3.12 3.82 25.00
N GLU A 584 2.98 2.57 25.42
CA GLU A 584 4.09 1.78 25.99
C GLU A 584 5.08 1.27 24.94
N THR A 585 4.62 1.06 23.70
CA THR A 585 5.41 0.45 22.62
C THR A 585 5.18 1.10 21.26
N PRO A 586 5.56 2.38 21.10
CA PRO A 586 5.34 3.15 19.87
C PRO A 586 5.97 2.53 18.61
N LEU A 587 6.90 1.58 18.74
CA LEU A 587 7.65 1.01 17.62
C LEU A 587 7.11 -0.32 17.09
N ILE A 588 6.02 -0.87 17.67
CA ILE A 588 5.48 -2.17 17.22
C ILE A 588 5.22 -2.19 15.70
N CYS A 589 4.53 -1.18 15.16
CA CYS A 589 4.22 -1.13 13.73
C CYS A 589 5.47 -1.23 12.85
N LYS A 590 6.58 -0.61 13.28
CA LYS A 590 7.85 -0.64 12.55
C LYS A 590 8.52 -2.00 12.67
N ILE A 591 8.55 -2.59 13.86
CA ILE A 591 9.13 -3.92 14.11
C ILE A 591 8.39 -5.00 13.31
N VAL A 592 7.06 -5.02 13.35
CA VAL A 592 6.24 -5.97 12.58
C VAL A 592 6.46 -5.78 11.08
N LYS A 593 6.43 -4.53 10.60
CA LYS A 593 6.67 -4.21 9.18
C LYS A 593 8.04 -4.71 8.72
N ASN A 594 9.10 -4.36 9.44
CA ASN A 594 10.46 -4.75 9.12
C ASN A 594 10.62 -6.27 9.16
N TYR A 595 10.00 -6.95 10.12
CA TYR A 595 10.05 -8.40 10.21
C TYR A 595 9.49 -9.09 8.97
N ILE A 596 8.28 -8.70 8.53
CA ILE A 596 7.64 -9.28 7.34
C ILE A 596 8.35 -8.82 6.05
N ALA A 597 8.67 -7.53 5.93
CA ALA A 597 9.36 -6.99 4.76
C ALA A 597 10.77 -7.59 4.59
N GLY A 598 11.52 -7.79 5.67
CA GLY A 598 12.85 -8.40 5.66
C GLY A 598 12.88 -9.81 5.10
N LYS A 599 11.80 -10.57 5.34
CA LYS A 599 11.66 -11.94 4.87
C LYS A 599 11.22 -11.99 3.41
N PHE A 600 10.26 -11.17 3.02
CA PHE A 600 9.52 -11.35 1.75
C PHE A 600 9.62 -10.22 0.74
N VAL A 601 10.10 -9.03 1.10
CA VAL A 601 10.11 -7.85 0.22
C VAL A 601 11.52 -7.32 -0.01
N ASN A 602 12.21 -6.91 1.05
CA ASN A 602 13.54 -6.35 0.97
C ASN A 602 14.39 -6.82 2.15
N LYS A 603 15.47 -7.54 1.86
CA LYS A 603 16.38 -8.12 2.86
C LYS A 603 17.09 -7.08 3.72
N THR A 604 17.18 -5.84 3.28
CA THR A 604 17.82 -4.76 4.05
C THR A 604 16.94 -4.25 5.18
N LEU A 605 15.62 -4.48 5.09
CA LEU A 605 14.66 -4.15 6.13
C LEU A 605 14.63 -5.29 7.15
N ARG A 606 15.62 -5.38 8.04
CA ARG A 606 15.61 -6.36 9.13
C ARG A 606 15.55 -5.67 10.48
N ASN A 607 14.91 -6.32 11.43
CA ASN A 607 15.15 -6.00 12.82
C ASN A 607 16.52 -6.57 13.18
N THR A 608 17.34 -5.77 13.84
CA THR A 608 18.64 -6.18 14.36
C THR A 608 18.70 -5.70 15.80
N LEU A 609 18.99 -6.61 16.71
CA LEU A 609 19.37 -6.22 18.06
C LEU A 609 20.85 -5.85 18.06
N PRO A 610 21.25 -4.86 18.88
CA PRO A 610 22.65 -4.56 19.06
C PRO A 610 23.39 -5.76 19.67
N LYS A 611 24.67 -5.88 19.33
CA LYS A 611 25.57 -6.78 20.06
C LYS A 611 25.60 -6.36 21.54
N LEU A 612 25.62 -7.33 22.44
CA LEU A 612 25.56 -7.09 23.87
C LEU A 612 26.71 -7.85 24.54
N ASP A 613 27.52 -7.17 25.35
CA ASP A 613 28.49 -7.83 26.23
C ASP A 613 27.78 -8.59 27.36
N PRO A 614 28.36 -9.65 27.93
CA PRO A 614 27.77 -10.39 29.04
C PRO A 614 27.36 -9.47 30.21
N SER A 615 26.16 -9.69 30.75
CA SER A 615 25.58 -8.86 31.80
C SER A 615 24.64 -9.68 32.68
N GLU A 616 24.56 -9.31 33.95
CA GLU A 616 23.59 -9.90 34.88
C GLU A 616 22.23 -9.18 34.83
N LEU A 617 22.23 -7.87 34.52
CA LEU A 617 21.01 -7.04 34.51
C LEU A 617 20.41 -6.84 33.12
N MET A 618 21.24 -6.89 32.08
CA MET A 618 20.85 -6.65 30.70
C MET A 618 20.92 -7.95 29.90
N ASN A 619 19.84 -8.26 29.18
CA ASN A 619 19.81 -9.39 28.26
C ASN A 619 19.13 -9.00 26.95
N LYS A 620 19.21 -9.86 25.93
CA LYS A 620 18.61 -9.58 24.62
C LYS A 620 17.09 -9.35 24.68
N GLN A 621 16.38 -9.99 25.62
CA GLN A 621 14.93 -9.81 25.78
C GLN A 621 14.60 -8.39 26.27
N LEU A 622 15.34 -7.90 27.26
CA LEU A 622 15.19 -6.55 27.79
C LEU A 622 15.55 -5.49 26.73
N ILE A 623 16.61 -5.72 25.93
CA ILE A 623 16.92 -4.83 24.80
C ILE A 623 15.78 -4.84 23.78
N ALA A 624 15.17 -6.00 23.52
CA ALA A 624 14.02 -6.09 22.62
C ALA A 624 12.80 -5.30 23.14
N LEU A 625 12.56 -5.28 24.46
CA LEU A 625 11.56 -4.42 25.09
C LEU A 625 11.92 -2.93 24.95
N LEU A 626 13.16 -2.56 25.27
CA LEU A 626 13.65 -1.19 25.11
C LEU A 626 13.56 -0.72 23.65
N ASN A 627 13.79 -1.60 22.68
CA ASN A 627 13.66 -1.30 21.26
C ASN A 627 12.20 -1.22 20.77
N LEU A 628 11.23 -1.80 21.51
CA LEU A 628 9.80 -1.57 21.28
C LEU A 628 9.34 -0.22 21.82
N SER A 629 9.91 0.20 22.95
CA SER A 629 9.48 1.40 23.69
C SER A 629 10.25 2.68 23.33
N VAL A 630 11.52 2.57 22.93
CA VAL A 630 12.44 3.72 22.81
C VAL A 630 13.13 3.76 21.42
N PRO A 631 12.96 4.86 20.65
CA PRO A 631 13.55 4.99 19.31
C PRO A 631 15.09 4.96 19.23
N TRP A 632 15.79 5.26 20.32
CA TRP A 632 17.27 5.28 20.34
C TRP A 632 17.89 3.92 20.04
N PHE A 633 17.27 2.83 20.49
CA PHE A 633 17.80 1.48 20.32
C PHE A 633 17.74 1.01 18.85
N GLN A 634 16.93 1.64 18.00
CA GLN A 634 16.87 1.29 16.57
C GLN A 634 18.13 1.62 15.78
N LYS A 635 18.94 2.57 16.29
CA LYS A 635 20.20 2.97 15.66
C LYS A 635 21.40 2.34 16.34
N CYS A 636 21.16 1.57 17.41
CA CYS A 636 22.20 0.97 18.21
C CYS A 636 22.72 -0.30 17.52
N ILE A 637 24.03 -0.39 17.34
CA ILE A 637 24.71 -1.54 16.74
C ILE A 637 25.41 -2.42 17.79
N ALA A 638 25.81 -1.82 18.91
CA ALA A 638 26.44 -2.51 20.03
C ALA A 638 26.16 -1.77 21.34
N ILE A 639 26.07 -2.53 22.43
CA ILE A 639 25.96 -2.04 23.80
C ILE A 639 27.15 -2.61 24.57
N ASN A 640 28.10 -1.73 24.92
CA ASN A 640 29.36 -2.12 25.53
C ASN A 640 29.38 -1.74 27.02
N GLN A 641 29.84 -2.64 27.88
CA GLN A 641 29.93 -2.33 29.31
C GLN A 641 31.15 -1.44 29.57
N ILE A 642 30.94 -0.24 30.14
CA ILE A 642 32.02 0.71 30.45
C ILE A 642 32.30 0.83 31.95
N TYR A 643 31.42 0.28 32.79
CA TYR A 643 31.58 0.21 34.23
C TYR A 643 30.71 -0.89 34.82
N LYS A 644 31.25 -1.60 35.82
CA LYS A 644 30.52 -2.55 36.66
C LYS A 644 31.01 -2.37 38.11
N TYR A 645 30.06 -2.38 39.04
CA TYR A 645 30.33 -2.49 40.48
C TYR A 645 29.39 -3.53 41.07
N GLU A 646 29.91 -4.47 41.84
CA GLU A 646 29.15 -5.57 42.45
C GLU A 646 29.64 -5.84 43.88
N VAL A 647 28.74 -5.78 44.87
CA VAL A 647 29.06 -5.95 46.29
C VAL A 647 29.68 -7.33 46.57
N ASP A 648 29.14 -8.38 45.97
CA ASP A 648 29.53 -9.77 46.24
C ASP A 648 30.95 -10.11 45.76
N THR A 649 31.53 -9.28 44.88
CA THR A 649 32.92 -9.43 44.41
C THR A 649 33.96 -8.91 45.41
N GLY A 650 33.51 -8.31 46.53
CA GLY A 650 34.39 -7.68 47.53
C GLY A 650 34.98 -6.34 47.08
N GLN A 651 34.58 -5.82 45.92
CA GLN A 651 35.01 -4.51 45.44
C GLN A 651 34.46 -3.39 46.34
N GLN A 652 35.33 -2.44 46.73
CA GLN A 652 34.89 -1.23 47.42
C GLN A 652 34.31 -0.23 46.42
N TYR A 653 33.13 0.31 46.74
CA TYR A 653 32.49 1.35 45.92
C TYR A 653 33.33 2.62 45.89
N ASN A 654 33.68 3.07 44.68
CA ASN A 654 34.43 4.31 44.46
C ASN A 654 33.73 5.16 43.39
N PHE A 655 33.09 6.24 43.84
CA PHE A 655 32.34 7.14 42.96
C PHE A 655 33.21 7.89 41.96
N ASN A 656 34.48 8.16 42.26
CA ASN A 656 35.36 8.83 41.29
C ASN A 656 35.63 7.95 40.07
N ILE A 657 35.74 6.63 40.25
CA ILE A 657 35.88 5.68 39.13
C ILE A 657 34.62 5.71 38.27
N LEU A 658 33.44 5.60 38.89
CA LEU A 658 32.14 5.68 38.22
C LEU A 658 32.01 7.00 37.43
N GLY A 659 32.27 8.13 38.10
CA GLY A 659 32.19 9.46 37.50
C GLY A 659 33.16 9.64 36.33
N ASN A 660 34.39 9.12 36.43
CA ASN A 660 35.36 9.16 35.34
C ASN A 660 34.89 8.33 34.14
N SER A 661 34.35 7.12 34.35
CA SER A 661 33.80 6.30 33.26
C SER A 661 32.70 7.05 32.51
N LEU A 662 31.79 7.73 33.22
CA LEU A 662 30.75 8.55 32.60
C LEU A 662 31.31 9.76 31.84
N LEU A 663 32.29 10.47 32.41
CA LEU A 663 32.89 11.64 31.78
C LEU A 663 33.73 11.29 30.55
N GLN A 664 34.33 10.10 30.50
CA GLN A 664 35.09 9.62 29.36
C GLN A 664 34.18 9.15 28.22
N ALA A 665 33.00 8.61 28.55
CA ALA A 665 32.00 8.22 27.59
C ALA A 665 31.52 9.43 26.76
N LYS A 666 31.38 9.24 25.44
CA LYS A 666 30.86 10.26 24.52
C LYS A 666 29.34 10.20 24.37
N GLY A 667 28.72 9.12 24.87
CA GLY A 667 27.29 8.86 24.81
C GLY A 667 26.82 8.40 23.43
N PRO A 668 25.56 7.90 23.33
CA PRO A 668 24.56 7.74 24.40
C PRO A 668 24.89 6.63 25.42
N ASN A 669 24.45 6.81 26.68
CA ASN A 669 24.72 5.87 27.78
C ASN A 669 23.46 5.47 28.55
N MET A 670 23.47 4.26 29.11
CA MET A 670 22.44 3.73 30.01
C MET A 670 23.08 3.29 31.32
N ILE A 671 22.48 3.67 32.45
CA ILE A 671 22.90 3.29 33.81
C ILE A 671 21.82 2.37 34.40
N LEU A 672 22.24 1.23 34.93
CA LEU A 672 21.39 0.26 35.60
C LEU A 672 21.79 0.12 37.07
N PHE A 673 20.80 0.04 37.94
CA PHE A 673 20.95 -0.21 39.36
C PHE A 673 20.14 -1.44 39.73
N ARG A 674 20.74 -2.32 40.55
CA ARG A 674 20.01 -3.35 41.27
C ARG A 674 19.88 -2.97 42.73
N HIS A 675 18.66 -3.04 43.22
CA HIS A 675 18.34 -2.90 44.63
C HIS A 675 17.91 -4.25 45.18
N SER A 676 18.43 -4.62 46.35
CA SER A 676 18.13 -5.88 47.03
C SER A 676 17.57 -5.62 48.42
N GLN A 677 16.40 -6.17 48.72
CA GLN A 677 15.75 -6.08 50.03
C GLN A 677 15.14 -7.43 50.40
N LYS A 678 15.15 -7.78 51.69
CA LYS A 678 14.38 -8.93 52.16
C LYS A 678 12.89 -8.61 52.11
N ASP A 679 12.07 -9.58 51.75
CA ASP A 679 10.62 -9.45 51.78
C ASP A 679 10.11 -9.12 53.19
N LYS A 680 8.81 -8.82 53.30
CA LYS A 680 8.18 -8.42 54.56
C LYS A 680 8.24 -9.50 55.64
N ASP A 681 8.40 -10.77 55.24
CA ASP A 681 8.45 -11.94 56.13
C ASP A 681 9.90 -12.37 56.45
N GLY A 682 10.90 -11.74 55.81
CA GLY A 682 12.33 -11.94 56.02
C GLY A 682 12.93 -13.18 55.34
N GLU A 683 12.12 -13.97 54.63
CA GLU A 683 12.50 -15.28 54.10
C GLU A 683 13.10 -15.20 52.69
N LYS A 684 12.61 -14.30 51.83
CA LYS A 684 13.06 -14.19 50.44
C LYS A 684 13.76 -12.87 50.16
N LEU A 685 14.89 -12.91 49.45
CA LEU A 685 15.54 -11.71 48.94
C LEU A 685 14.87 -11.28 47.62
N GLU A 686 14.18 -10.14 47.64
CA GLU A 686 13.61 -9.52 46.45
C GLU A 686 14.63 -8.59 45.79
N LYS A 687 14.71 -8.70 44.45
CA LYS A 687 15.62 -7.90 43.62
C LYS A 687 14.81 -6.99 42.70
N TYR A 688 15.21 -5.73 42.64
CA TYR A 688 14.57 -4.69 41.85
C TYR A 688 15.59 -4.10 40.89
N VAL A 689 15.18 -3.81 39.65
CA VAL A 689 16.08 -3.27 38.62
C VAL A 689 15.47 -2.02 38.00
N PHE A 690 16.22 -0.93 38.01
CA PHE A 690 15.81 0.37 37.49
C PHE A 690 17.02 1.14 36.97
N GLY A 691 16.80 2.28 36.31
CA GLY A 691 17.90 2.98 35.69
C GLY A 691 17.56 4.30 35.03
N TYR A 692 18.56 4.82 34.33
CA TYR A 692 18.51 6.10 33.62
C TYR A 692 19.22 6.03 32.27
N PHE A 693 18.60 6.61 31.25
CA PHE A 693 19.19 6.78 29.92
C PHE A 693 19.55 8.24 29.66
N SER A 694 20.78 8.49 29.22
CA SER A 694 21.24 9.77 28.72
C SER A 694 21.65 9.69 27.26
N PRO A 695 21.01 10.46 26.36
CA PRO A 695 21.47 10.59 24.99
C PRO A 695 22.67 11.54 24.83
N SER A 696 23.10 12.20 25.91
CA SER A 696 24.11 13.26 25.88
C SER A 696 25.35 12.87 26.66
N GLN A 697 26.49 13.42 26.23
CA GLN A 697 27.73 13.35 26.97
C GLN A 697 27.58 13.95 28.37
N TRP A 698 28.19 13.29 29.35
CA TRP A 698 28.19 13.71 30.75
C TRP A 698 29.08 14.92 31.00
N ARG A 699 28.65 15.75 31.96
CA ARG A 699 29.28 16.99 32.38
C ARG A 699 29.30 17.05 33.90
N VAL A 700 30.28 17.78 34.42
CA VAL A 700 30.41 18.05 35.84
C VAL A 700 29.53 19.23 36.23
N SER A 701 28.87 19.13 37.38
CA SER A 701 28.09 20.20 38.00
C SER A 701 28.88 21.53 38.08
N PRO A 702 28.25 22.71 37.89
CA PRO A 702 26.79 22.96 37.85
C PRO A 702 26.11 22.69 36.51
N ASP A 703 26.86 22.28 35.49
CA ASP A 703 26.28 21.94 34.19
C ASP A 703 25.43 20.67 34.27
N ILE A 704 24.26 20.70 33.64
CA ILE A 704 23.32 19.58 33.59
C ILE A 704 23.68 18.68 32.41
N SER A 705 23.73 17.37 32.66
CA SER A 705 23.87 16.33 31.65
C SER A 705 22.49 15.81 31.24
N GLY A 706 22.30 15.48 29.96
CA GLY A 706 21.03 14.97 29.44
C GLY A 706 20.23 16.00 28.63
N ASN A 707 19.17 15.55 27.97
CA ASN A 707 18.30 16.40 27.16
C ASN A 707 16.88 15.82 27.10
N LYS A 708 16.00 16.36 26.24
CA LYS A 708 14.60 15.89 26.08
C LYS A 708 14.46 14.40 25.71
N GLY A 709 15.51 13.76 25.21
CA GLY A 709 15.55 12.33 24.93
C GLY A 709 16.02 11.47 26.10
N SER A 710 16.35 12.06 27.24
CA SER A 710 16.63 11.34 28.49
C SER A 710 15.35 10.75 29.08
N PHE A 711 15.47 9.64 29.81
CA PHE A 711 14.35 9.06 30.55
C PHE A 711 14.83 8.23 31.74
N ILE A 712 13.99 8.14 32.76
CA ILE A 712 14.13 7.17 33.84
C ILE A 712 13.33 5.92 33.45
N PHE A 713 13.77 4.74 33.87
CA PHE A 713 13.01 3.52 33.65
C PHE A 713 13.08 2.57 34.84
N SER A 714 12.05 1.76 34.98
CA SER A 714 11.99 0.59 35.86
C SER A 714 11.86 -0.66 35.00
N ILE A 715 12.47 -1.77 35.42
CA ILE A 715 12.47 -3.05 34.68
C ILE A 715 11.72 -4.11 35.48
N HIS A 716 12.12 -4.33 36.74
CA HIS A 716 11.52 -5.34 37.60
C HIS A 716 11.03 -4.70 38.91
N PRO A 717 9.78 -4.96 39.35
CA PRO A 717 8.85 -5.99 38.85
C PRO A 717 7.98 -5.57 37.64
N LYS A 718 7.98 -4.29 37.28
CA LYS A 718 7.19 -3.76 36.16
C LYS A 718 8.07 -2.93 35.24
N PHE A 719 7.98 -3.19 33.93
CA PHE A 719 8.69 -2.39 32.94
C PHE A 719 7.92 -1.09 32.69
N LYS A 720 8.54 0.06 32.96
CA LYS A 720 7.93 1.38 32.76
C LYS A 720 8.97 2.42 32.40
N ILE A 721 8.63 3.32 31.48
CA ILE A 721 9.47 4.44 31.06
C ILE A 721 8.84 5.75 31.52
N PHE A 722 9.62 6.56 32.21
CA PHE A 722 9.25 7.89 32.68
C PHE A 722 9.92 8.92 31.77
N SER A 723 9.17 9.39 30.78
CA SER A 723 9.65 10.36 29.78
C SER A 723 9.73 11.78 30.34
N THR A 724 10.42 12.68 29.65
CA THR A 724 10.52 14.09 30.09
C THR A 724 9.19 14.82 29.92
N ASN A 725 8.86 15.71 30.87
CA ASN A 725 7.64 16.53 30.84
C ASN A 725 7.75 17.76 29.92
N GLY A 726 8.92 17.99 29.30
CA GLY A 726 9.15 19.06 28.32
C GLY A 726 9.23 20.48 28.88
N GLN A 727 9.23 20.67 30.21
CA GLN A 727 9.25 21.98 30.87
C GLN A 727 10.62 22.69 30.79
N GLN A 728 10.62 24.03 30.70
CA GLN A 728 11.83 24.86 30.48
C GLN A 728 12.86 24.86 31.63
N GLN A 729 12.50 24.42 32.84
CA GLN A 729 13.40 24.37 34.01
C GLN A 729 13.96 22.96 34.31
N SER A 730 13.88 22.04 33.35
CA SER A 730 14.26 20.64 33.54
C SER A 730 15.75 20.45 33.86
N LYS A 731 16.06 19.79 34.98
CA LYS A 731 17.42 19.33 35.31
C LYS A 731 17.48 17.81 35.17
N PHE A 732 18.04 17.35 34.06
CA PHE A 732 18.05 15.93 33.68
C PHE A 732 18.97 15.09 34.57
N ALA A 733 20.26 15.42 34.65
CA ALA A 733 21.20 14.76 35.54
C ALA A 733 22.38 15.67 35.94
N LEU A 734 22.96 15.43 37.11
CA LEU A 734 24.08 16.17 37.68
C LEU A 734 25.11 15.18 38.24
N LEU A 735 26.36 15.36 37.83
CA LEU A 735 27.50 14.63 38.36
C LEU A 735 28.34 15.55 39.25
N VAL A 736 28.42 15.23 40.54
CA VAL A 736 29.14 16.02 41.55
C VAL A 736 30.35 15.22 42.06
N PRO A 737 31.58 15.50 41.58
CA PRO A 737 32.76 14.72 41.92
C PRO A 737 33.17 14.86 43.39
N ILE A 738 33.89 13.87 43.92
CA ILE A 738 34.54 14.00 45.24
C ILE A 738 35.81 14.83 45.06
N ILE A 739 35.79 16.07 45.53
CA ILE A 739 36.95 16.98 45.54
C ILE A 739 37.51 17.16 46.96
N THR A 740 38.83 17.20 47.07
CA THR A 740 39.54 17.45 48.34
C THR A 740 39.61 18.96 48.66
N LYS A 741 39.82 19.33 49.93
CA LYS A 741 39.93 20.73 50.39
C LYS A 741 41.01 21.56 49.64
N ARG A 742 42.10 20.93 49.18
CA ARG A 742 43.13 21.61 48.38
C ARG A 742 42.66 21.87 46.94
N GLN A 743 41.85 20.97 46.37
CA GLN A 743 41.32 21.09 45.00
C GLN A 743 40.19 22.13 44.90
N SER A 744 39.42 22.34 45.97
CA SER A 744 38.42 23.43 46.00
C SER A 744 39.03 24.82 46.00
N GLN A 745 40.32 24.97 46.36
CA GLN A 745 41.02 26.25 46.43
C GLN A 745 41.64 26.68 45.09
N THR A 746 41.93 25.74 44.18
CA THR A 746 42.48 26.01 42.84
C THR A 746 41.40 26.22 41.77
N LEU A 747 40.15 25.86 42.06
CA LEU A 747 39.01 26.04 41.17
C LEU A 747 38.31 27.37 41.44
N ASN A 748 38.67 28.42 40.67
CA ASN A 748 37.97 29.72 40.67
C ASN A 748 36.59 29.65 39.97
N SER A 749 35.73 28.67 40.31
CA SER A 749 34.57 28.28 39.51
C SER A 749 33.28 28.13 40.34
N PRO A 750 32.06 28.29 39.76
CA PRO A 750 30.80 28.66 40.41
C PRO A 750 30.09 27.51 41.16
N LEU A 751 30.85 26.63 41.82
CA LEU A 751 30.33 25.57 42.70
C LEU A 751 29.63 26.10 43.97
N LYS A 752 29.60 27.42 44.19
CA LYS A 752 28.87 28.08 45.29
C LYS A 752 27.34 27.89 45.22
N GLN A 753 26.79 27.47 44.06
CA GLN A 753 25.34 27.27 43.86
C GLN A 753 24.95 25.81 43.57
N GLY A 754 25.83 24.83 43.83
CA GLY A 754 25.58 23.39 43.55
C GLY A 754 25.27 22.53 44.79
N PRO A 755 24.96 21.24 44.59
CA PRO A 755 24.68 20.29 45.68
C PRO A 755 25.90 20.16 46.60
N LYS A 756 25.71 20.22 47.92
CA LYS A 756 26.82 20.21 48.90
C LYS A 756 27.50 18.85 49.07
N GLN A 757 26.87 17.78 48.59
CA GLN A 757 27.36 16.41 48.71
C GLN A 757 27.78 15.86 47.34
N PRO A 758 28.92 15.16 47.24
CA PRO A 758 29.31 14.49 46.00
C PRO A 758 28.38 13.31 45.74
N GLY A 759 28.05 13.07 44.48
CA GLY A 759 27.08 12.06 44.07
C GLY A 759 26.54 12.30 42.67
N LEU A 760 25.65 11.41 42.25
CA LEU A 760 24.95 11.45 40.97
C LEU A 760 23.46 11.70 41.24
N GLY A 761 22.97 12.86 40.81
CA GLY A 761 21.55 13.23 40.88
C GLY A 761 20.88 13.12 39.52
N ILE A 762 19.75 12.44 39.43
CA ILE A 762 18.96 12.29 38.20
C ILE A 762 17.53 12.79 38.47
N GLY A 763 17.00 13.61 37.56
CA GLY A 763 15.65 14.21 37.61
C GLY A 763 15.49 15.18 38.75
N GLY A 764 15.47 16.50 38.48
CA GLY A 764 15.54 17.48 39.58
C GLY A 764 14.51 18.60 39.55
N SER A 765 14.20 19.08 40.75
CA SER A 765 13.44 20.32 41.04
C SER A 765 14.35 21.40 41.65
N GLY A 766 15.65 21.36 41.35
CA GLY A 766 16.69 22.16 42.00
C GLY A 766 18.04 21.45 41.99
N TYR A 767 19.02 21.94 42.76
CA TYR A 767 20.29 21.24 42.97
C TYR A 767 20.25 20.25 44.14
N ASP A 768 19.25 20.32 45.03
CA ASP A 768 19.23 19.48 46.24
C ASP A 768 18.12 18.41 46.22
N HIS A 769 17.24 18.46 45.22
CA HIS A 769 16.12 17.53 45.09
C HIS A 769 16.24 16.75 43.79
N HIS A 770 16.50 15.44 43.93
CA HIS A 770 16.70 14.51 42.83
C HIS A 770 15.77 13.31 42.96
N ARG A 771 15.26 12.85 41.82
CA ARG A 771 14.38 11.70 41.69
C ARG A 771 15.10 10.40 42.02
N ILE A 772 16.34 10.30 41.55
CA ILE A 772 17.31 9.27 41.95
C ILE A 772 18.55 10.01 42.43
N TRP A 773 18.99 9.71 43.66
CA TRP A 773 20.25 10.18 44.21
C TRP A 773 21.13 8.99 44.53
N ILE A 774 22.30 8.92 43.88
CA ILE A 774 23.35 7.96 44.22
C ILE A 774 24.44 8.70 44.96
N ASP A 775 24.62 8.37 46.23
CA ASP A 775 25.58 9.07 47.09
C ASP A 775 27.02 8.68 46.73
N GLY A 776 27.90 9.69 46.65
CA GLY A 776 29.29 9.48 46.25
C GLY A 776 30.19 8.94 47.37
N LYS A 777 29.82 9.13 48.64
CA LYS A 777 30.63 8.71 49.80
C LYS A 777 30.15 7.41 50.42
N GLN A 778 28.84 7.23 50.53
CA GLN A 778 28.21 6.09 51.18
C GLN A 778 27.05 5.61 50.33
N LEU A 779 27.25 4.54 49.55
CA LEU A 779 26.22 4.04 48.63
C LEU A 779 24.87 3.77 49.31
N GLN A 780 24.88 3.38 50.59
CA GLN A 780 23.68 3.14 51.41
C GLN A 780 22.86 4.41 51.75
N ALA A 781 23.43 5.61 51.57
CA ALA A 781 22.72 6.89 51.69
C ALA A 781 22.00 7.30 50.39
N SER A 782 22.05 6.46 49.35
CA SER A 782 21.33 6.65 48.09
C SER A 782 19.82 6.54 48.31
N ARG A 783 19.04 7.33 47.56
CA ARG A 783 17.60 7.46 47.79
C ARG A 783 16.79 7.69 46.52
N LEU A 784 15.49 7.41 46.61
CA LEU A 784 14.48 7.67 45.60
C LEU A 784 13.42 8.65 46.10
N VAL A 785 12.79 9.36 45.17
CA VAL A 785 11.59 10.18 45.40
C VAL A 785 10.56 9.84 44.31
N GLU A 786 9.29 10.16 44.53
CA GLU A 786 8.18 9.85 43.60
C GLU A 786 7.87 10.95 42.59
N GLU A 787 8.42 12.15 42.77
CA GLU A 787 8.10 13.29 41.92
C GLU A 787 9.33 14.16 41.67
N ASP A 788 9.38 14.75 40.48
CA ASP A 788 10.32 15.80 40.10
C ASP A 788 9.72 16.64 38.95
N LYS A 789 10.33 17.79 38.65
CA LYS A 789 9.86 18.68 37.57
C LYS A 789 10.32 18.28 36.15
N THR A 790 11.15 17.26 36.03
CA THR A 790 11.81 16.88 34.77
C THR A 790 11.13 15.69 34.09
N PHE A 791 10.81 14.62 34.83
CA PHE A 791 10.23 13.37 34.32
C PHE A 791 8.78 13.17 34.78
N GLN A 792 8.05 12.31 34.08
CA GLN A 792 6.68 11.91 34.44
C GLN A 792 6.62 11.38 35.89
N SER A 793 5.58 11.75 36.63
CA SER A 793 5.38 11.31 38.02
C SER A 793 5.08 9.81 38.11
N GLY A 794 5.32 9.23 39.30
CA GLY A 794 4.99 7.83 39.63
C GLY A 794 6.17 7.00 40.17
N SER A 795 5.88 6.00 40.98
CA SER A 795 6.91 5.26 41.73
C SER A 795 7.81 4.42 40.81
N ILE A 796 9.12 4.54 40.98
CA ILE A 796 10.14 3.77 40.21
C ILE A 796 10.23 2.35 40.76
N LEU A 797 10.24 2.24 42.08
CA LEU A 797 10.17 1.02 42.88
C LEU A 797 8.88 1.05 43.71
N PRO A 798 8.50 -0.05 44.42
CA PRO A 798 7.41 -0.02 45.39
C PRO A 798 7.48 1.21 46.33
N GLU A 799 6.31 1.77 46.67
CA GLU A 799 6.17 3.06 47.39
C GLU A 799 6.83 3.04 48.77
N ASP A 800 7.02 1.87 49.37
CA ASP A 800 7.72 1.68 50.65
C ASP A 800 9.26 1.77 50.55
N ILE A 801 9.82 1.86 49.34
CA ILE A 801 11.27 1.90 49.10
C ILE A 801 11.73 3.34 48.80
N HIS A 802 12.29 4.00 49.83
CA HIS A 802 12.88 5.34 49.70
C HIS A 802 14.40 5.37 49.85
N LEU A 803 14.97 4.45 50.65
CA LEU A 803 16.42 4.28 50.80
C LEU A 803 16.87 3.08 49.96
N LEU A 804 17.94 3.27 49.21
CA LEU A 804 18.42 2.29 48.25
C LEU A 804 19.55 1.45 48.84
N ASN A 805 19.29 0.15 49.01
CA ASN A 805 20.34 -0.84 49.21
C ASN A 805 20.81 -1.37 47.84
N ILE A 806 21.78 -0.69 47.23
CA ILE A 806 22.31 -1.03 45.90
C ILE A 806 23.42 -2.07 46.04
N ASP A 807 23.28 -3.21 45.37
CA ASP A 807 24.28 -4.28 45.36
C ASP A 807 24.99 -4.44 44.01
N LEU A 808 24.44 -3.90 42.93
CA LEU A 808 25.03 -3.95 41.59
C LEU A 808 24.73 -2.66 40.79
N ILE A 809 25.76 -2.12 40.11
CA ILE A 809 25.67 -0.99 39.18
C ILE A 809 26.34 -1.39 37.87
N GLU A 810 25.66 -1.17 36.75
CA GLU A 810 26.25 -1.32 35.42
C GLU A 810 26.04 -0.06 34.58
N ILE A 811 27.07 0.35 33.82
CA ILE A 811 26.97 1.46 32.87
C ILE A 811 27.33 0.94 31.48
N TRP A 812 26.45 1.26 30.54
CA TRP A 812 26.47 0.77 29.17
C TRP A 812 26.62 1.93 28.18
N ASP A 813 27.57 1.83 27.26
CA ASP A 813 27.74 2.75 26.13
C ASP A 813 27.08 2.19 24.89
N LEU A 814 26.17 2.97 24.29
CA LEU A 814 25.40 2.57 23.12
C LEU A 814 26.08 3.10 21.86
N GLN A 815 26.72 2.21 21.11
CA GLN A 815 27.33 2.54 19.85
C GLN A 815 26.25 2.68 18.76
N LEU A 816 26.23 3.81 18.05
CA LEU A 816 25.24 4.09 17.00
C LEU A 816 25.81 3.87 15.58
N SER A 817 24.96 3.46 14.64
CA SER A 817 25.33 3.34 13.22
C SER A 817 25.61 4.72 12.59
N THR A 818 26.74 4.87 11.89
CA THR A 818 27.08 6.10 11.14
C THR A 818 26.42 6.19 9.76
N VAL A 819 25.78 5.11 9.29
CA VAL A 819 25.16 5.03 7.95
C VAL A 819 23.73 5.59 8.01
N GLY A 820 23.57 6.87 7.64
CA GLY A 820 22.26 7.50 7.43
C GLY A 820 22.03 8.85 8.12
N GLN A 821 22.89 9.84 7.91
CA GLN A 821 22.57 11.26 8.18
C GLN A 821 21.63 11.88 7.11
N GLY A 822 20.65 11.12 6.64
CA GLY A 822 19.73 11.52 5.57
C GLY A 822 18.28 11.34 5.98
N THR A 823 17.80 12.18 6.90
CA THR A 823 16.41 12.66 7.09
C THR A 823 16.29 13.21 8.51
N SER A 824 16.68 14.48 8.64
CA SER A 824 16.48 15.29 9.83
C SER A 824 14.97 15.47 10.09
N TYR A 825 14.43 14.83 11.13
CA TYR A 825 13.17 15.22 11.77
C TYR A 825 13.37 15.99 13.09
N PHE A 826 14.61 16.34 13.42
CA PHE A 826 14.92 17.29 14.49
C PHE A 826 15.93 18.33 14.00
N LYS A 827 15.46 19.28 13.18
CA LYS A 827 16.04 20.62 13.23
C LYS A 827 15.44 21.30 14.46
N SER A 828 16.12 21.21 15.60
CA SER A 828 15.91 22.22 16.63
C SER A 828 16.53 23.51 16.12
N THR A 829 15.71 24.39 15.55
CA THR A 829 16.03 25.81 15.46
C THR A 829 16.01 26.36 16.88
N SER A 830 17.16 26.32 17.55
CA SER A 830 17.39 27.17 18.72
C SER A 830 17.83 28.54 18.18
N PRO A 831 17.18 29.66 18.56
CA PRO A 831 17.76 30.97 18.32
C PRO A 831 19.08 31.05 19.08
N GLN A 832 20.16 31.47 18.40
CA GLN A 832 21.38 31.89 19.06
C GLN A 832 21.06 33.08 19.94
N VAL A 833 21.00 32.86 21.26
CA VAL A 833 21.15 33.92 22.24
C VAL A 833 22.65 34.03 22.53
N HIS A 834 23.26 35.12 22.08
CA HIS A 834 24.67 35.43 22.33
C HIS A 834 24.89 35.72 23.83
N PHE A 835 25.51 34.77 24.53
CA PHE A 835 26.33 35.04 25.72
C PHE A 835 27.50 34.04 25.78
N GLY A 836 28.74 34.54 25.92
CA GLY A 836 29.93 33.90 26.51
C GLY A 836 30.22 32.38 26.40
N ASP A 837 29.91 31.70 25.29
CA ASP A 837 30.03 30.23 25.19
C ASP A 837 31.48 29.68 25.04
N ALA A 838 32.44 30.52 24.63
CA ALA A 838 33.81 30.07 24.37
C ALA A 838 34.59 29.81 25.68
N GLU A 839 34.52 30.71 26.65
CA GLU A 839 35.20 30.56 27.96
C GLU A 839 34.61 29.44 28.80
N LYS A 840 33.28 29.21 28.74
CA LYS A 840 32.62 28.10 29.45
C LYS A 840 33.09 26.74 28.92
N ARG A 841 33.22 26.58 27.60
CA ARG A 841 33.72 25.33 26.98
C ARG A 841 35.19 25.05 27.32
N ILE A 842 36.02 26.10 27.38
CA ILE A 842 37.44 25.98 27.73
C ILE A 842 37.59 25.55 29.20
N ASN A 843 36.89 26.21 30.13
CA ASN A 843 36.91 25.84 31.56
C ASN A 843 36.34 24.44 31.82
N GLN A 844 35.32 24.01 31.05
CA GLN A 844 34.72 22.69 31.18
C GLN A 844 35.66 21.57 30.73
N ASN A 845 36.34 21.74 29.59
CA ASN A 845 37.33 20.78 29.12
C ASN A 845 38.53 20.70 30.07
N GLN A 846 39.01 21.84 30.57
CA GLN A 846 40.06 21.88 31.58
C GLN A 846 39.65 21.20 32.90
N LEU A 847 38.43 21.41 33.39
CA LEU A 847 37.91 20.74 34.61
C LEU A 847 37.80 19.23 34.42
N ARG A 848 37.26 18.81 33.28
CA ARG A 848 37.11 17.40 32.89
C ARG A 848 38.49 16.74 32.77
N ASP A 849 39.41 17.35 32.05
CA ASP A 849 40.75 16.82 31.83
C ASP A 849 41.56 16.81 33.14
N LEU A 850 41.39 17.81 34.02
CA LEU A 850 41.98 17.85 35.35
C LEU A 850 41.46 16.70 36.24
N ILE A 851 40.15 16.45 36.27
CA ILE A 851 39.54 15.35 37.04
C ILE A 851 39.99 13.98 36.49
N ILE A 852 40.06 13.81 35.17
CA ILE A 852 40.55 12.58 34.53
C ILE A 852 42.03 12.36 34.84
N THR A 853 42.87 13.39 34.69
CA THR A 853 44.33 13.30 34.87
C THR A 853 44.73 13.07 36.33
N LEU A 854 44.06 13.74 37.28
CA LEU A 854 44.40 13.63 38.71
C LEU A 854 43.98 12.29 39.34
N ASN A 855 42.89 11.68 38.87
CA ASN A 855 42.48 10.35 39.33
C ASN A 855 43.40 9.23 38.79
N GLN A 856 44.01 9.42 37.62
CA GLN A 856 45.06 8.53 37.10
C GLN A 856 46.36 8.60 37.93
N GLN A 857 46.63 9.72 38.61
CA GLN A 857 47.82 9.88 39.46
C GLN A 857 47.67 9.22 40.84
N GLN A 858 46.45 9.05 41.38
CA GLN A 858 46.24 8.31 42.63
C GLN A 858 46.52 6.81 42.48
N GLY A 859 46.27 6.20 41.31
CA GLY A 859 46.62 4.80 41.03
C GLY A 859 48.12 4.50 40.90
N ARG A 860 48.98 5.53 40.84
CA ARG A 860 50.45 5.37 40.82
C ARG A 860 51.11 5.47 42.20
N ASN A 861 50.40 5.97 43.22
CA ASN A 861 50.99 6.23 44.53
C ASN A 861 50.82 5.09 45.55
N ASP A 862 50.12 4.01 45.20
CA ASP A 862 49.95 2.83 46.07
C ASP A 862 51.05 1.76 45.91
N TYR A 863 52.08 1.99 45.09
CA TYR A 863 53.22 1.06 44.91
C TYR A 863 54.43 1.32 45.83
N ARG A 864 54.28 2.12 46.88
CA ARG A 864 55.34 2.35 47.87
C ARG A 864 54.79 2.39 49.28
N ARG A 865 54.31 1.26 49.79
CA ARG A 865 54.43 0.90 51.20
C ARG A 865 54.19 -0.60 51.40
N ASP A 866 55.12 -1.18 52.16
CA ASP A 866 55.08 -2.49 52.81
C ASP A 866 55.33 -3.74 51.95
N THR A 867 56.62 -3.92 51.63
CA THR A 867 57.23 -5.26 51.67
C THR A 867 57.22 -5.77 53.11
N ARG A 868 56.29 -6.69 53.42
CA ARG A 868 56.50 -7.71 54.44
C ARG A 868 56.17 -9.06 53.83
N GLU A 869 57.22 -9.86 53.75
CA GLU A 869 57.22 -11.26 53.34
C GLU A 869 56.23 -12.07 54.17
N PHE A 870 55.43 -12.89 53.49
CA PHE A 870 55.04 -14.21 53.99
C PHE A 870 55.09 -15.18 52.82
N GLN A 871 56.14 -16.01 52.82
CA GLN A 871 56.18 -17.28 52.09
C GLN A 871 55.25 -18.29 52.79
N THR A 872 54.45 -19.01 52.01
CA THR A 872 54.06 -20.43 52.21
C THR A 872 53.39 -20.91 50.92
N THR A 873 54.10 -21.60 50.04
CA THR A 873 54.01 -23.06 49.81
C THR A 873 52.61 -23.58 49.49
N ASN A 874 52.39 -24.05 48.24
CA ASN A 874 52.03 -25.44 48.03
C ASN A 874 52.20 -25.92 46.57
N PRO A 875 52.41 -27.23 46.37
CA PRO A 875 53.08 -27.82 45.22
C PRO A 875 52.10 -28.41 44.21
N LEU A 876 52.46 -28.47 42.94
CA LEU A 876 51.91 -29.47 42.03
C LEU A 876 53.01 -29.99 41.08
N LEU A 877 53.17 -31.32 41.15
CA LEU A 877 53.96 -32.20 40.30
C LEU A 877 53.32 -32.33 38.89
N PRO A 878 54.04 -32.95 37.92
CA PRO A 878 54.15 -32.48 36.55
C PRO A 878 53.33 -33.30 35.56
N ILE A 879 53.16 -32.77 34.35
CA ILE A 879 52.92 -33.60 33.16
C ILE A 879 53.90 -33.14 32.07
N ASN A 880 54.77 -34.08 31.69
CA ASN A 880 55.61 -34.06 30.51
C ASN A 880 54.73 -34.06 29.26
N GLU A 881 55.01 -33.16 28.32
CA GLU A 881 54.97 -33.48 26.89
C GLU A 881 56.32 -33.05 26.30
N GLU A 882 57.15 -34.06 26.13
CA GLU A 882 58.36 -34.05 25.34
C GLU A 882 58.00 -33.87 23.86
N GLU A 883 58.90 -33.18 23.16
CA GLU A 883 59.19 -33.36 21.74
C GLU A 883 58.13 -32.90 20.72
N GLU A 884 58.18 -31.61 20.40
CA GLU A 884 58.24 -31.20 18.99
C GLU A 884 58.95 -29.83 18.88
N GLU A 885 59.78 -29.68 17.85
CA GLU A 885 60.46 -28.43 17.46
C GLU A 885 61.78 -28.06 18.20
N LYS A 886 62.74 -28.99 18.20
CA LYS A 886 64.14 -28.62 17.91
C LYS A 886 64.52 -29.03 16.49
N GLN A 887 64.10 -28.25 15.50
CA GLN A 887 64.83 -28.14 14.24
C GLN A 887 64.65 -26.73 13.66
N GLN A 888 65.78 -26.10 13.35
CA GLN A 888 65.98 -24.80 12.67
C GLN A 888 65.88 -23.57 13.59
N ALA A 889 66.90 -22.74 13.80
CA ALA A 889 68.27 -22.70 13.33
C ALA A 889 69.04 -21.66 14.20
N LYS A 890 70.28 -22.03 14.56
CA LYS A 890 71.37 -21.21 15.15
C LYS A 890 71.21 -20.66 16.57
#